data_AF-A0A9D0XR23-F1
#
_entry.id   AF-A0A9D0XR23-F1
#
_cell.length_a   1.000
_cell.length_b   1.000
_cell.length_c   1.000
_cell.angle_alpha   90.00
_cell.angle_beta   90.00
_cell.angle_gamma   90.00
#
_symmetry.space_group_name_H-M   'P 1'
#
loop_
_entity.id
_entity.type
_entity.pdbx_description
1 polymer ?
#
loop_
_entity_poly.entity_id
_entity_poly.type
_entity_poly.pdbx_seq_one_letter_code
_entity_poly.pdbx_strand_id
1 'polypeptide(L)'
;MKSEFLLALNQICADRNLSQEVVLEAIKSALIRAYQRDTGAPSGQNVQVKIDPRSGAVRIYAERLVVAEVSDPRTEISLEKARKIKPDAEVGDRVMVEDTPANFGRIAAQAARQVILQRIREAEREAQYNHFREQEGELVYGTVQSVSPHQVTLRLGRTEAIMPRKEQVPGERYNVHDRIRAYVLEVRKTPRGPEIIVSRSHKKMLRRLLELEVPEIANGTVEIKAIAREAGSRSKVAVAARQPGVDPVGACVGMRGVRIQSIVKELGGEKVDIIEWSPDPVTFIAKALSPAKVLSVMLEEDPTEGRTASVVVPDDQLSLAIGRAGQNARLAAKLTGWRIDIQSVTEAVEWALQKINEDPDLLEALGPTAERLPTVVAALRHHKEEGLPYNLEEMAAMREVIEAVRRHYISMRNAERARLAVQEAARRAALEEARAAREAKIQAAKARIPSAAYDIPITEIGLSQRVLGHLQRGGIENVGQLMEHLAEGDEGLLKLDGIGPKALSEVHKALDRLDLPPAQPEEAPSVEEAPTAEAPAAEEGAEEAAEATEEETAVAEAAPPTEAPAPAAEEAPAEAAAPAAEETPAVEEASEEEEATETEEEPLEEELWEEVLEEEEEEEEKIVEVLQQKKKRPKRPKRQLVYDEELGRVVAIRRHRRGEPGEDWLLDEDWEELA
;
A
#
# COMPACT_ATOMS: atom_id res chain seq x y z
N MET A 1 20.68 -19.53 -51.50
CA MET A 1 20.00 -20.21 -50.39
C MET A 1 20.04 -19.30 -49.16
N LYS A 2 19.08 -19.38 -48.24
CA LYS A 2 19.24 -18.81 -46.88
C LYS A 2 20.26 -19.70 -46.15
N SER A 3 21.12 -19.13 -45.31
CA SER A 3 22.09 -19.94 -44.55
C SER A 3 21.38 -20.74 -43.46
N GLU A 4 21.88 -21.94 -43.17
CA GLU A 4 21.38 -22.77 -42.07
C GLU A 4 21.50 -22.03 -40.73
N PHE A 5 22.58 -21.26 -40.55
CA PHE A 5 22.76 -20.36 -39.40
C PHE A 5 21.63 -19.32 -39.27
N LEU A 6 21.24 -18.62 -40.34
CA LEU A 6 20.11 -17.68 -40.27
C LEU A 6 18.77 -18.38 -40.08
N LEU A 7 18.58 -19.56 -40.66
CA LEU A 7 17.34 -20.32 -40.50
C LEU A 7 17.18 -20.77 -39.05
N ALA A 8 18.20 -21.39 -38.46
CA ALA A 8 18.21 -21.81 -37.07
C ALA A 8 18.10 -20.62 -36.10
N LEU A 9 18.85 -19.53 -36.33
CA LEU A 9 18.75 -18.33 -35.51
C LEU A 9 17.36 -17.71 -35.57
N ASN A 10 16.77 -17.57 -36.76
CA ASN A 10 15.42 -17.02 -36.91
C ASN A 10 14.36 -17.92 -36.29
N GLN A 11 14.50 -19.24 -36.40
CA GLN A 11 13.60 -20.21 -35.78
C GLN A 11 13.66 -20.09 -34.25
N ILE A 12 14.85 -20.13 -33.65
CA ILE A 12 15.02 -19.96 -32.19
C ILE A 12 14.47 -18.59 -31.73
N CYS A 13 14.67 -17.53 -32.51
CA CYS A 13 14.14 -16.20 -32.21
C CYS A 13 12.60 -16.15 -32.28
N ALA A 14 11.98 -16.81 -33.27
CA ALA A 14 10.53 -16.90 -33.40
C ALA A 14 9.91 -17.75 -32.29
N ASP A 15 10.40 -18.98 -32.11
CA ASP A 15 9.88 -19.97 -31.15
C ASP A 15 9.96 -19.46 -29.69
N ARG A 16 10.94 -18.58 -29.40
CA ARG A 16 11.17 -17.99 -28.06
C ARG A 16 10.88 -16.48 -27.99
N ASN A 17 10.23 -15.93 -29.00
CA ASN A 17 9.77 -14.53 -29.06
C ASN A 17 10.87 -13.47 -28.79
N LEU A 18 12.10 -13.76 -29.21
CA LEU A 18 13.32 -12.94 -29.06
C LEU A 18 13.59 -12.07 -30.28
N SER A 19 14.15 -10.86 -30.08
CA SER A 19 14.64 -10.04 -31.20
C SER A 19 15.98 -10.56 -31.71
N GLN A 20 16.05 -10.86 -33.02
CA GLN A 20 17.26 -11.32 -33.70
C GLN A 20 18.44 -10.34 -33.52
N GLU A 21 18.18 -9.03 -33.55
CA GLU A 21 19.21 -7.99 -33.45
C GLU A 21 19.86 -8.00 -32.06
N VAL A 22 19.05 -8.12 -31.01
CA VAL A 22 19.50 -8.18 -29.60
C VAL A 22 20.31 -9.45 -29.32
N VAL A 23 19.94 -10.58 -29.96
CA VAL A 23 20.72 -11.82 -29.88
C VAL A 23 22.04 -11.70 -30.64
N LEU A 24 22.06 -11.14 -31.85
CA LEU A 24 23.28 -10.91 -32.63
C LEU A 24 24.24 -9.93 -31.95
N GLU A 25 23.73 -8.88 -31.32
CA GLU A 25 24.55 -7.94 -30.53
C GLU A 25 25.13 -8.61 -29.28
N ALA A 26 24.32 -9.37 -28.53
CA ALA A 26 24.80 -10.13 -27.38
C ALA A 26 25.91 -11.12 -27.78
N ILE A 27 25.74 -11.84 -28.89
CA ILE A 27 26.77 -12.76 -29.42
C ILE A 27 28.04 -11.99 -29.75
N LYS A 28 27.98 -10.87 -30.48
CA LYS A 28 29.17 -10.03 -30.75
C LYS A 28 29.89 -9.62 -29.45
N SER A 29 29.13 -9.21 -28.42
CA SER A 29 29.70 -8.76 -27.14
C SER A 29 30.44 -9.88 -26.40
N ALA A 30 29.94 -11.11 -26.45
CA ALA A 30 30.61 -12.27 -25.86
C ALA A 30 31.79 -12.76 -26.69
N LEU A 31 31.72 -12.65 -28.03
CA LEU A 31 32.85 -12.95 -28.91
C LEU A 31 34.04 -12.01 -28.67
N ILE A 32 33.78 -10.73 -28.37
CA ILE A 32 34.82 -9.78 -27.93
C ILE A 32 35.47 -10.27 -26.61
N ARG A 33 34.67 -10.63 -25.60
CA ARG A 33 35.17 -11.12 -24.30
C ARG A 33 35.96 -12.44 -24.45
N ALA A 34 35.47 -13.36 -25.29
CA ALA A 34 36.12 -14.64 -25.57
C ALA A 34 37.47 -14.43 -26.26
N TYR A 35 37.54 -13.53 -27.25
CA TYR A 35 38.80 -13.13 -27.90
C TYR A 35 39.79 -12.49 -26.93
N GLN A 36 39.33 -11.59 -26.05
CA GLN A 36 40.18 -10.96 -25.03
C GLN A 36 40.77 -12.00 -24.06
N ARG A 37 39.97 -12.99 -23.64
CA ARG A 37 40.41 -14.12 -22.79
C ARG A 37 41.39 -15.06 -23.51
N ASP A 38 41.11 -15.43 -24.76
CA ASP A 38 41.92 -16.37 -25.57
C ASP A 38 43.29 -15.78 -25.97
N THR A 39 43.31 -14.51 -26.40
CA THR A 39 44.55 -13.85 -26.86
C THR A 39 45.34 -13.18 -25.74
N GLY A 40 44.74 -12.99 -24.55
CA GLY A 40 45.32 -12.18 -23.49
C GLY A 40 45.48 -10.70 -23.89
N ALA A 41 44.53 -10.17 -24.67
CA ALA A 41 44.49 -8.78 -25.09
C ALA A 41 44.04 -7.86 -23.93
N PRO A 42 44.63 -6.65 -23.76
CA PRO A 42 44.22 -5.73 -22.70
C PRO A 42 42.76 -5.31 -22.83
N SER A 43 42.02 -5.25 -21.72
CA SER A 43 40.58 -4.95 -21.70
C SER A 43 40.21 -3.56 -22.23
N GLY A 44 41.19 -2.66 -22.43
CA GLY A 44 41.03 -1.34 -23.05
C GLY A 44 41.32 -1.31 -24.56
N GLN A 45 41.65 -2.44 -25.19
CA GLN A 45 41.81 -2.55 -26.64
C GLN A 45 40.42 -2.62 -27.31
N ASN A 46 40.17 -1.75 -28.27
CA ASN A 46 38.93 -1.73 -29.03
C ASN A 46 38.89 -2.92 -30.01
N VAL A 47 37.87 -3.76 -29.92
CA VAL A 47 37.71 -4.98 -30.73
C VAL A 47 36.32 -4.99 -31.35
N GLN A 48 36.25 -5.10 -32.67
CA GLN A 48 35.01 -5.18 -33.42
C GLN A 48 34.82 -6.57 -34.01
N VAL A 49 33.69 -7.21 -33.70
CA VAL A 49 33.31 -8.50 -34.27
C VAL A 49 32.27 -8.29 -35.37
N LYS A 50 32.62 -8.73 -36.59
CA LYS A 50 31.71 -8.76 -37.75
C LYS A 50 31.32 -10.21 -38.01
N ILE A 51 30.03 -10.49 -37.94
CA ILE A 51 29.44 -11.79 -38.30
C ILE A 51 28.81 -11.60 -39.67
N ASP A 52 29.22 -12.38 -40.68
CA ASP A 52 28.51 -12.39 -41.97
C ASP A 52 27.18 -13.13 -41.81
N PRO A 53 26.02 -12.47 -41.97
CA PRO A 53 24.72 -13.14 -41.86
C PRO A 53 24.57 -14.28 -42.88
N ARG A 54 25.20 -14.21 -44.06
CA ARG A 54 25.03 -15.22 -45.13
C ARG A 54 25.84 -16.49 -44.93
N SER A 55 26.78 -16.54 -43.99
CA SER A 55 27.60 -17.72 -43.72
C SER A 55 27.74 -18.08 -42.24
N GLY A 56 27.41 -17.16 -41.32
CA GLY A 56 27.74 -17.29 -39.90
C GLY A 56 29.23 -17.05 -39.62
N ALA A 57 30.06 -16.75 -40.63
CA ALA A 57 31.49 -16.57 -40.47
C ALA A 57 31.79 -15.34 -39.59
N VAL A 58 32.53 -15.58 -38.51
CA VAL A 58 32.98 -14.56 -37.55
C VAL A 58 34.34 -14.04 -37.99
N ARG A 59 34.47 -12.71 -38.08
CA ARG A 59 35.76 -12.01 -38.26
C ARG A 59 35.96 -11.02 -37.13
N ILE A 60 37.18 -11.01 -36.59
CA ILE A 60 37.59 -10.15 -35.49
C ILE A 60 38.53 -9.09 -36.05
N TYR A 61 38.24 -7.83 -35.73
CA TYR A 61 39.12 -6.71 -36.00
C TYR A 61 39.58 -6.12 -34.68
N ALA A 62 40.88 -6.16 -34.40
CA ALA A 62 41.48 -5.59 -33.20
C ALA A 62 42.16 -4.25 -33.55
N GLU A 63 41.93 -3.23 -32.75
CA GLU A 63 42.59 -1.93 -32.88
C GLU A 63 44.05 -2.04 -32.43
N ARG A 64 45.00 -1.68 -33.31
CA ARG A 64 46.43 -1.65 -32.99
C ARG A 64 47.06 -0.29 -33.25
N LEU A 65 48.00 0.09 -32.39
CA LEU A 65 48.78 1.32 -32.48
C LEU A 65 49.85 1.20 -33.58
N VAL A 66 49.94 2.19 -34.45
CA VAL A 66 50.95 2.22 -35.51
C VAL A 66 52.27 2.75 -34.95
N VAL A 67 53.30 1.91 -34.97
CA VAL A 67 54.64 2.20 -34.40
C VAL A 67 55.75 2.03 -35.45
N ALA A 68 56.92 2.60 -35.17
CA ALA A 68 58.11 2.39 -35.99
C ALA A 68 58.74 1.01 -35.73
N GLU A 69 58.95 0.67 -34.46
CA GLU A 69 59.43 -0.64 -33.98
C GLU A 69 58.35 -1.24 -33.08
N VAL A 70 58.08 -2.55 -33.23
CA VAL A 70 57.00 -3.25 -32.51
C VAL A 70 57.57 -3.93 -31.27
N SER A 71 57.09 -3.53 -30.10
CA SER A 71 57.40 -4.14 -28.81
C SER A 71 56.37 -5.20 -28.39
N ASP A 72 55.07 -4.95 -28.61
CA ASP A 72 54.00 -5.93 -28.40
C ASP A 72 53.20 -6.19 -29.69
N PRO A 73 53.40 -7.34 -30.37
CA PRO A 73 52.65 -7.71 -31.56
C PRO A 73 51.12 -7.83 -31.40
N ARG A 74 50.56 -7.82 -30.19
CA ARG A 74 49.10 -7.88 -29.94
C ARG A 74 48.44 -6.50 -30.00
N THR A 75 49.10 -5.49 -29.44
CA THR A 75 48.58 -4.11 -29.36
C THR A 75 49.19 -3.16 -30.39
N GLU A 76 50.30 -3.53 -31.02
CA GLU A 76 51.05 -2.67 -31.96
C GLU A 76 51.18 -3.27 -33.37
N ILE A 77 51.41 -2.41 -34.36
CA ILE A 77 51.63 -2.78 -35.75
C ILE A 77 52.66 -1.84 -36.40
N SER A 78 53.59 -2.39 -37.19
CA SER A 78 54.57 -1.56 -37.90
C SER A 78 53.91 -0.75 -39.02
N LEU A 79 54.40 0.47 -39.25
CA LEU A 79 53.89 1.39 -40.28
C LEU A 79 53.78 0.75 -41.69
N GLU A 80 54.72 -0.12 -42.07
CA GLU A 80 54.64 -0.88 -43.35
C GLU A 80 53.44 -1.82 -43.44
N LYS A 81 53.02 -2.42 -42.31
CA LYS A 81 51.85 -3.30 -42.26
C LYS A 81 50.57 -2.49 -42.13
N ALA A 82 50.58 -1.41 -41.35
CA ALA A 82 49.47 -0.48 -41.23
C ALA A 82 49.07 0.11 -42.60
N ARG A 83 50.06 0.56 -43.39
CA ARG A 83 49.83 1.12 -44.73
C ARG A 83 49.29 0.14 -45.78
N LYS A 84 49.32 -1.16 -45.52
CA LYS A 84 48.66 -2.19 -46.36
C LYS A 84 47.16 -2.34 -46.05
N ILE A 85 46.70 -1.81 -44.92
CA ILE A 85 45.31 -1.84 -44.45
C ILE A 85 44.66 -0.46 -44.61
N LYS A 86 45.36 0.61 -44.21
CA LYS A 86 44.98 2.02 -44.32
C LYS A 86 46.14 2.78 -44.99
N PRO A 87 46.09 3.09 -46.30
CA PRO A 87 47.22 3.68 -47.03
C PRO A 87 47.73 5.01 -46.45
N ASP A 88 46.83 5.77 -45.83
CA ASP A 88 47.02 7.05 -45.14
C ASP A 88 47.39 6.89 -43.65
N ALA A 89 47.97 5.75 -43.24
CA ALA A 89 48.40 5.53 -41.86
C ALA A 89 49.75 6.20 -41.53
N GLU A 90 49.80 6.89 -40.39
CA GLU A 90 51.01 7.53 -39.82
C GLU A 90 51.42 6.90 -38.48
N VAL A 91 52.59 7.27 -37.94
CA VAL A 91 53.04 6.75 -36.62
C VAL A 91 52.23 7.43 -35.51
N GLY A 92 51.63 6.65 -34.62
CA GLY A 92 50.69 7.10 -33.60
C GLY A 92 49.21 6.90 -33.95
N ASP A 93 48.88 6.58 -35.21
CA ASP A 93 47.52 6.20 -35.61
C ASP A 93 47.05 4.93 -34.87
N ARG A 94 45.72 4.74 -34.83
CA ARG A 94 45.10 3.45 -34.51
C ARG A 94 44.44 2.86 -35.75
N VAL A 95 44.73 1.59 -36.05
CA VAL A 95 44.21 0.88 -37.23
C VAL A 95 43.54 -0.41 -36.80
N MET A 96 42.36 -0.70 -37.37
CA MET A 96 41.64 -1.96 -37.16
C MET A 96 42.27 -3.07 -38.02
N VAL A 97 42.88 -4.06 -37.39
CA VAL A 97 43.59 -5.19 -38.04
C VAL A 97 42.74 -6.45 -37.94
N GLU A 98 42.55 -7.19 -39.04
CA GLU A 98 41.87 -8.50 -38.98
C GLU A 98 42.80 -9.52 -38.29
N ASP A 99 42.36 -10.06 -37.14
CA ASP A 99 43.20 -10.84 -36.22
C ASP A 99 42.45 -12.06 -35.68
N THR A 100 41.67 -12.71 -36.55
CA THR A 100 40.83 -13.87 -36.21
C THR A 100 41.68 -15.12 -35.99
N PRO A 101 41.74 -15.72 -34.78
CA PRO A 101 42.54 -16.93 -34.54
C PRO A 101 42.01 -18.16 -35.30
N ALA A 102 42.90 -19.05 -35.73
CA ALA A 102 42.54 -20.20 -36.58
C ALA A 102 41.49 -21.14 -35.94
N ASN A 103 41.56 -21.37 -34.63
CA ASN A 103 40.60 -22.21 -33.89
C ASN A 103 39.36 -21.43 -33.39
N PHE A 104 39.26 -20.13 -33.67
CA PHE A 104 38.25 -19.28 -33.05
C PHE A 104 36.82 -19.67 -33.40
N GLY A 105 36.58 -20.39 -34.51
CA GLY A 105 35.26 -20.92 -34.84
C GLY A 105 34.66 -21.83 -33.75
N ARG A 106 35.47 -22.64 -33.06
CA ARG A 106 35.01 -23.50 -31.94
C ARG A 106 34.67 -22.66 -30.71
N ILE A 107 35.57 -21.76 -30.33
CA ILE A 107 35.39 -20.85 -29.19
C ILE A 107 34.15 -19.97 -29.42
N ALA A 108 33.96 -19.48 -30.65
CA ALA A 108 32.82 -18.68 -31.06
C ALA A 108 31.51 -19.47 -30.99
N ALA A 109 31.49 -20.73 -31.42
CA ALA A 109 30.30 -21.57 -31.31
C ALA A 109 29.92 -21.85 -29.84
N GLN A 110 30.90 -22.12 -28.97
CA GLN A 110 30.66 -22.32 -27.54
C GLN A 110 30.15 -21.03 -26.85
N ALA A 111 30.80 -19.89 -27.12
CA ALA A 111 30.37 -18.59 -26.60
C ALA A 111 28.98 -18.19 -27.11
N ALA A 112 28.67 -18.43 -28.40
CA ALA A 112 27.35 -18.18 -28.96
C ALA A 112 26.28 -19.10 -28.34
N ARG A 113 26.55 -20.39 -28.13
CA ARG A 113 25.65 -21.32 -27.42
C ARG A 113 25.32 -20.80 -26.02
N GLN A 114 26.32 -20.38 -25.25
CA GLN A 114 26.14 -19.87 -23.90
C GLN A 114 25.30 -18.57 -23.88
N VAL A 115 25.56 -17.63 -24.79
CA VAL A 115 24.77 -16.39 -24.91
C VAL A 115 23.34 -16.66 -25.35
N ILE A 116 23.11 -17.56 -26.30
CA ILE A 116 21.76 -17.90 -26.78
C ILE A 116 20.97 -18.54 -25.63
N LEU A 117 21.56 -19.48 -24.89
CA LEU A 117 20.94 -20.08 -23.70
C LEU A 117 20.67 -19.03 -22.60
N GLN A 118 21.60 -18.10 -22.35
CA GLN A 118 21.38 -17.00 -21.42
C GLN A 118 20.22 -16.09 -21.87
N ARG A 119 20.17 -15.68 -23.13
CA ARG A 119 19.08 -14.83 -23.66
C ARG A 119 17.73 -15.52 -23.65
N ILE A 120 17.68 -16.84 -23.90
CA ILE A 120 16.46 -17.63 -23.74
C ILE A 120 16.01 -17.63 -22.28
N ARG A 121 16.90 -17.92 -21.32
CA ARG A 121 16.60 -17.88 -19.88
C ARG A 121 16.15 -16.48 -19.41
N GLU A 122 16.75 -15.41 -19.93
CA GLU A 122 16.35 -14.03 -19.64
C GLU A 122 14.94 -13.71 -20.17
N ALA A 123 14.62 -14.07 -21.41
CA ALA A 123 13.29 -13.88 -21.99
C ALA A 123 12.22 -14.76 -21.33
N GLU A 124 12.56 -16.01 -20.96
CA GLU A 124 11.65 -16.88 -20.18
C GLU A 124 11.34 -16.28 -18.81
N ARG A 125 12.33 -15.73 -18.10
CA ARG A 125 12.13 -15.00 -16.83
C ARG A 125 11.25 -13.76 -16.98
N GLU A 126 11.46 -12.97 -18.04
CA GLU A 126 10.67 -11.76 -18.32
C GLU A 126 9.22 -12.10 -18.71
N ALA A 127 9.02 -13.13 -19.54
CA ALA A 127 7.70 -13.62 -19.92
C ALA A 127 6.93 -14.17 -18.71
N GLN A 128 7.58 -14.98 -17.86
CA GLN A 128 7.01 -15.46 -16.60
C GLN A 128 6.66 -14.30 -15.66
N TYR A 129 7.54 -13.31 -15.51
CA TYR A 129 7.26 -12.12 -14.71
C TYR A 129 5.99 -11.40 -15.18
N ASN A 130 5.88 -11.11 -16.49
CA ASN A 130 4.74 -10.39 -17.03
C ASN A 130 3.43 -11.19 -16.84
N HIS A 131 3.45 -12.50 -17.12
CA HIS A 131 2.31 -13.39 -16.94
C HIS A 131 1.79 -13.43 -15.49
N PHE A 132 2.67 -13.61 -14.52
CA PHE A 132 2.26 -13.67 -13.11
C PHE A 132 1.95 -12.29 -12.52
N ARG A 133 2.54 -11.20 -13.03
CA ARG A 133 2.15 -9.83 -12.67
C ARG A 133 0.72 -9.52 -13.12
N GLU A 134 0.30 -10.00 -14.29
CA GLU A 134 -1.09 -9.88 -14.74
C GLU A 134 -2.08 -10.73 -13.91
N GLN A 135 -1.57 -11.73 -13.18
CA GLN A 135 -2.30 -12.54 -12.20
C GLN A 135 -2.16 -12.03 -10.76
N GLU A 136 -1.58 -10.86 -10.51
CA GLU A 136 -1.47 -10.30 -9.16
C GLU A 136 -2.85 -10.08 -8.54
N GLY A 137 -3.11 -10.81 -7.46
CA GLY A 137 -4.39 -10.82 -6.78
C GLY A 137 -5.45 -11.77 -7.34
N GLU A 138 -5.09 -12.70 -8.21
CA GLU A 138 -5.93 -13.85 -8.59
C GLU A 138 -5.61 -15.11 -7.76
N LEU A 139 -6.42 -16.17 -7.95
CA LEU A 139 -6.14 -17.51 -7.41
C LEU A 139 -5.44 -18.39 -8.45
N VAL A 140 -4.28 -18.91 -8.06
CA VAL A 140 -3.52 -19.91 -8.83
C VAL A 140 -3.60 -21.28 -8.16
N TYR A 141 -3.48 -22.34 -8.95
CA TYR A 141 -3.36 -23.71 -8.46
C TYR A 141 -1.89 -24.12 -8.47
N GLY A 142 -1.41 -24.66 -7.35
CA GLY A 142 -0.05 -25.16 -7.21
C GLY A 142 0.01 -26.54 -6.57
N THR A 143 1.03 -27.31 -6.96
CA THR A 143 1.40 -28.55 -6.27
C THR A 143 2.54 -28.26 -5.31
N VAL A 144 2.42 -28.65 -4.04
CA VAL A 144 3.48 -28.49 -3.03
C VAL A 144 4.70 -29.32 -3.46
N GLN A 145 5.83 -28.64 -3.65
CA GLN A 145 7.09 -29.24 -4.08
C GLN A 145 8.05 -29.47 -2.92
N SER A 146 8.10 -28.54 -1.96
CA SER A 146 8.88 -28.69 -0.74
C SER A 146 8.27 -27.90 0.42
N VAL A 147 8.53 -28.36 1.64
CA VAL A 147 8.01 -27.79 2.89
C VAL A 147 9.18 -27.56 3.84
N SER A 148 9.47 -26.30 4.14
CA SER A 148 10.58 -25.90 5.02
C SER A 148 10.04 -25.14 6.26
N PRO A 149 10.78 -25.05 7.38
CA PRO A 149 10.32 -24.38 8.61
C PRO A 149 9.98 -22.88 8.48
N HIS A 150 10.32 -22.26 7.35
CA HIS A 150 10.15 -20.83 7.04
C HIS A 150 9.26 -20.54 5.83
N GLN A 151 9.10 -21.49 4.89
CA GLN A 151 8.33 -21.33 3.66
C GLN A 151 7.88 -22.68 3.08
N VAL A 152 6.86 -22.64 2.22
CA VAL A 152 6.44 -23.77 1.37
C VAL A 152 6.63 -23.35 -0.09
N THR A 153 7.24 -24.21 -0.91
CA THR A 153 7.41 -23.96 -2.34
C THR A 153 6.34 -24.71 -3.13
N LEU A 154 5.71 -23.99 -4.06
CA LEU A 154 4.57 -24.43 -4.88
C LEU A 154 4.94 -24.40 -6.36
N ARG A 155 4.81 -25.53 -7.05
CA ARG A 155 5.00 -25.61 -8.51
C ARG A 155 3.75 -25.11 -9.22
N LEU A 156 3.85 -23.95 -9.86
CA LEU A 156 2.86 -23.34 -10.75
C LEU A 156 3.18 -23.73 -12.19
N GLY A 157 2.97 -25.01 -12.52
CA GLY A 157 3.29 -25.57 -13.83
C GLY A 157 4.80 -25.66 -14.11
N ARG A 158 5.36 -24.60 -14.73
CA ARG A 158 6.79 -24.48 -15.08
C ARG A 158 7.59 -23.51 -14.20
N THR A 159 6.92 -22.78 -13.30
CA THR A 159 7.55 -21.80 -12.41
C THR A 159 7.29 -22.17 -10.95
N GLU A 160 8.17 -21.80 -10.05
CA GLU A 160 8.00 -22.00 -8.61
C GLU A 160 7.53 -20.70 -7.93
N ALA A 161 6.64 -20.86 -6.96
CA ALA A 161 6.13 -19.78 -6.12
C ALA A 161 6.38 -20.10 -4.64
N ILE A 162 6.62 -19.06 -3.86
CA ILE A 162 6.97 -19.17 -2.44
C ILE A 162 5.78 -18.72 -1.59
N MET A 163 5.43 -19.53 -0.59
CA MET A 163 4.45 -19.21 0.44
C MET A 163 5.16 -19.08 1.80
N PRO A 164 5.60 -17.87 2.19
CA PRO A 164 6.29 -17.62 3.46
C PRO A 164 5.41 -17.96 4.67
N ARG A 165 6.00 -18.29 5.81
CA ARG A 165 5.27 -18.70 7.03
C ARG A 165 4.25 -17.69 7.59
N LYS A 166 4.29 -16.41 7.19
CA LYS A 166 3.26 -15.41 7.51
C LYS A 166 1.99 -15.56 6.65
N GLU A 167 2.18 -16.06 5.42
CA GLU A 167 1.15 -16.22 4.39
C GLU A 167 0.52 -17.63 4.40
N GLN A 168 1.06 -18.54 5.21
CA GLN A 168 0.51 -19.85 5.53
C GLN A 168 -0.64 -19.75 6.55
N VAL A 169 -1.57 -20.70 6.50
CA VAL A 169 -2.70 -20.76 7.46
C VAL A 169 -2.23 -21.39 8.78
N PRO A 170 -2.41 -20.74 9.94
CA PRO A 170 -2.00 -21.29 11.23
C PRO A 170 -2.70 -22.62 11.55
N GLY A 171 -1.91 -23.71 11.63
CA GLY A 171 -2.41 -25.05 11.93
C GLY A 171 -2.77 -25.90 10.71
N GLU A 172 -2.78 -25.33 9.51
CA GLU A 172 -2.84 -26.10 8.26
C GLU A 172 -1.53 -26.90 8.09
N ARG A 173 -1.63 -28.11 7.54
CA ARG A 173 -0.48 -28.98 7.25
C ARG A 173 -0.36 -29.14 5.75
N TYR A 174 0.82 -28.86 5.22
CA TYR A 174 1.17 -29.07 3.82
C TYR A 174 2.07 -30.31 3.73
N ASN A 175 1.73 -31.24 2.84
CA ASN A 175 2.52 -32.41 2.50
C ASN A 175 3.06 -32.23 1.08
N VAL A 176 4.18 -32.88 0.75
CA VAL A 176 4.69 -32.87 -0.63
C VAL A 176 3.68 -33.55 -1.56
N HIS A 177 3.51 -33.00 -2.75
CA HIS A 177 2.50 -33.36 -3.77
C HIS A 177 1.05 -32.97 -3.46
N ASP A 178 0.75 -32.30 -2.33
CA ASP A 178 -0.58 -31.71 -2.12
C ASP A 178 -0.91 -30.67 -3.20
N ARG A 179 -2.12 -30.74 -3.76
CA ARG A 179 -2.63 -29.73 -4.72
C ARG A 179 -3.50 -28.73 -3.99
N ILE A 180 -3.07 -27.48 -3.93
CA ILE A 180 -3.75 -26.40 -3.19
C ILE A 180 -3.95 -25.16 -4.05
N ARG A 181 -5.04 -24.41 -3.80
CA ARG A 181 -5.20 -23.05 -4.33
C ARG A 181 -4.40 -22.07 -3.46
N ALA A 182 -3.80 -21.05 -4.07
CA ALA A 182 -3.16 -19.95 -3.37
C ALA A 182 -3.46 -18.62 -4.06
N TYR A 183 -3.56 -17.55 -3.28
CA TYR A 183 -3.78 -16.19 -3.75
C TYR A 183 -2.43 -15.54 -4.08
N VAL A 184 -2.24 -15.02 -5.29
CA VAL A 184 -1.01 -14.30 -5.68
C VAL A 184 -0.96 -12.97 -4.93
N LEU A 185 0.05 -12.80 -4.08
CA LEU A 185 0.17 -11.63 -3.21
C LEU A 185 0.93 -10.49 -3.89
N GLU A 186 2.09 -10.80 -4.47
CA GLU A 186 2.99 -9.89 -5.18
C GLU A 186 3.97 -10.71 -6.05
N VAL A 187 4.46 -10.12 -7.15
CA VAL A 187 5.49 -10.72 -8.01
C VAL A 187 6.68 -9.77 -8.13
N ARG A 188 7.84 -10.20 -7.62
CA ARG A 188 9.06 -9.37 -7.57
C ARG A 188 10.03 -9.77 -8.66
N LYS A 189 10.71 -8.80 -9.29
CA LYS A 189 11.89 -9.08 -10.11
C LYS A 189 13.12 -9.25 -9.22
N THR A 190 13.77 -10.41 -9.29
CA THR A 190 15.08 -10.66 -8.67
C THR A 190 16.13 -11.00 -9.75
N PRO A 191 17.44 -10.91 -9.46
CA PRO A 191 18.48 -11.34 -10.41
C PRO A 191 18.42 -12.83 -10.80
N ARG A 192 17.87 -13.68 -9.93
CA ARG A 192 17.72 -15.13 -10.19
C ARG A 192 16.45 -15.46 -11.00
N GLY A 193 15.43 -14.60 -10.97
CA GLY A 193 14.17 -14.73 -11.73
C GLY A 193 13.00 -13.94 -11.10
N PRO A 194 11.76 -14.10 -11.62
CA PRO A 194 10.57 -13.65 -10.90
C PRO A 194 10.38 -14.45 -9.61
N GLU A 195 10.31 -13.76 -8.47
CA GLU A 195 9.89 -14.33 -7.19
C GLU A 195 8.37 -14.11 -7.05
N ILE A 196 7.59 -15.18 -7.19
CA ILE A 196 6.13 -15.15 -7.05
C ILE A 196 5.80 -15.46 -5.59
N ILE A 197 5.23 -14.50 -4.86
CA ILE A 197 4.82 -14.69 -3.47
C ILE A 197 3.32 -14.97 -3.43
N VAL A 198 2.94 -16.07 -2.80
CA VAL A 198 1.54 -16.51 -2.70
C VAL A 198 1.11 -16.72 -1.25
N SER A 199 -0.21 -16.67 -1.02
CA SER A 199 -0.80 -16.71 0.32
C SER A 199 -2.06 -17.57 0.40
N ARG A 200 -2.22 -18.27 1.53
CA ARG A 200 -3.48 -18.89 1.96
C ARG A 200 -4.09 -18.21 3.19
N SER A 201 -3.35 -17.36 3.92
CA SER A 201 -3.87 -16.61 5.07
C SER A 201 -4.56 -15.29 4.69
N HIS A 202 -4.18 -14.66 3.57
CA HIS A 202 -4.64 -13.31 3.23
C HIS A 202 -6.16 -13.21 2.96
N LYS A 203 -6.79 -12.10 3.35
CA LYS A 203 -8.25 -11.89 3.26
C LYS A 203 -8.81 -11.89 1.84
N LYS A 204 -8.00 -11.54 0.83
CA LYS A 204 -8.42 -11.58 -0.58
C LYS A 204 -8.54 -13.02 -1.13
N MET A 205 -7.93 -14.04 -0.51
CA MET A 205 -8.14 -15.43 -0.91
C MET A 205 -9.62 -15.83 -0.78
N LEU A 206 -10.24 -15.53 0.38
CA LEU A 206 -11.67 -15.78 0.60
C LEU A 206 -12.55 -14.96 -0.36
N ARG A 207 -12.19 -13.71 -0.67
CA ARG A 207 -12.86 -12.90 -1.70
C ARG A 207 -12.88 -13.63 -3.06
N ARG A 208 -11.72 -14.09 -3.53
CA ARG A 208 -11.63 -14.79 -4.83
C ARG A 208 -12.31 -16.16 -4.82
N LEU A 209 -12.31 -16.89 -3.70
CA LEU A 209 -13.07 -18.13 -3.59
C LEU A 209 -14.59 -17.90 -3.68
N LEU A 210 -15.09 -16.82 -3.07
CA LEU A 210 -16.49 -16.39 -3.22
C LEU A 210 -16.81 -15.97 -4.66
N GLU A 211 -15.91 -15.21 -5.31
CA GLU A 211 -16.06 -14.80 -6.72
C GLU A 211 -16.06 -16.01 -7.68
N LEU A 212 -15.36 -17.11 -7.37
CA LEU A 212 -15.38 -18.35 -8.16
C LEU A 212 -16.60 -19.26 -7.90
N GLU A 213 -17.08 -19.35 -6.65
CA GLU A 213 -18.15 -20.29 -6.25
C GLU A 213 -19.57 -19.67 -6.38
N VAL A 214 -19.67 -18.34 -6.40
CA VAL A 214 -20.94 -17.57 -6.36
C VAL A 214 -21.07 -16.69 -7.62
N PRO A 215 -21.70 -17.18 -8.70
CA PRO A 215 -21.88 -16.44 -9.96
C PRO A 215 -22.56 -15.07 -9.80
N GLU A 216 -23.40 -14.92 -8.77
CA GLU A 216 -24.09 -13.68 -8.43
C GLU A 216 -23.11 -12.59 -7.96
N ILE A 217 -21.94 -12.96 -7.43
CA ILE A 217 -20.83 -12.04 -7.11
C ILE A 217 -19.99 -11.76 -8.36
N ALA A 218 -19.65 -12.79 -9.15
CA ALA A 218 -18.89 -12.64 -10.39
C ALA A 218 -19.58 -11.69 -11.39
N ASN A 219 -20.90 -11.77 -11.50
CA ASN A 219 -21.73 -10.90 -12.34
C ASN A 219 -22.02 -9.52 -11.72
N GLY A 220 -21.56 -9.26 -10.48
CA GLY A 220 -21.79 -8.00 -9.77
C GLY A 220 -23.23 -7.77 -9.27
N THR A 221 -24.10 -8.79 -9.28
CA THR A 221 -25.45 -8.73 -8.70
C THR A 221 -25.41 -8.63 -7.17
N VAL A 222 -24.43 -9.28 -6.55
CA VAL A 222 -24.13 -9.24 -5.11
C VAL A 222 -22.72 -8.68 -4.91
N GLU A 223 -22.58 -7.70 -4.01
CA GLU A 223 -21.32 -7.03 -3.72
C GLU A 223 -20.79 -7.41 -2.33
N ILE A 224 -19.55 -7.92 -2.25
CA ILE A 224 -18.86 -8.13 -0.98
C ILE A 224 -18.36 -6.77 -0.46
N LYS A 225 -19.08 -6.19 0.50
CA LYS A 225 -18.80 -4.89 1.14
C LYS A 225 -17.57 -4.96 2.05
N ALA A 226 -17.46 -5.98 2.89
CA ALA A 226 -16.35 -6.13 3.85
C ALA A 226 -15.99 -7.60 4.12
N ILE A 227 -14.73 -7.85 4.52
CA ILE A 227 -14.25 -9.16 4.97
C ILE A 227 -13.34 -8.96 6.18
N ALA A 228 -13.70 -9.60 7.30
CA ALA A 228 -12.84 -9.79 8.46
C ALA A 228 -12.44 -11.27 8.54
N ARG A 229 -11.13 -11.57 8.51
CA ARG A 229 -10.59 -12.94 8.49
C ARG A 229 -9.59 -13.17 9.62
N GLU A 230 -9.75 -14.26 10.35
CA GLU A 230 -8.74 -14.89 11.19
C GLU A 230 -8.50 -16.31 10.64
N ALA A 231 -7.50 -16.41 9.76
CA ALA A 231 -7.31 -17.54 8.86
C ALA A 231 -7.15 -18.89 9.59
N GLY A 232 -7.77 -19.94 9.06
CA GLY A 232 -7.79 -21.28 9.66
C GLY A 232 -8.70 -21.40 10.89
N SER A 233 -9.39 -20.32 11.27
CA SER A 233 -10.25 -20.30 12.47
C SER A 233 -11.65 -19.79 12.14
N ARG A 234 -11.82 -18.49 11.85
CA ARG A 234 -13.12 -17.91 11.50
C ARG A 234 -12.99 -16.65 10.65
N SER A 235 -13.91 -16.51 9.70
CA SER A 235 -14.12 -15.31 8.89
C SER A 235 -15.56 -14.83 9.00
N LYS A 236 -15.74 -13.51 8.84
CA LYS A 236 -17.03 -12.86 8.63
C LYS A 236 -17.00 -12.08 7.31
N VAL A 237 -18.05 -12.20 6.52
CA VAL A 237 -18.15 -11.60 5.17
C VAL A 237 -19.46 -10.82 5.10
N ALA A 238 -19.37 -9.52 4.82
CA ALA A 238 -20.54 -8.64 4.64
C ALA A 238 -20.89 -8.54 3.15
N VAL A 239 -22.11 -8.92 2.78
CA VAL A 239 -22.62 -8.92 1.40
C VAL A 239 -23.88 -8.07 1.26
N ALA A 240 -24.02 -7.36 0.15
CA ALA A 240 -25.20 -6.58 -0.20
C ALA A 240 -25.68 -6.95 -1.60
N ALA A 241 -26.99 -7.06 -1.82
CA ALA A 241 -27.53 -7.14 -3.17
C ALA A 241 -27.51 -5.75 -3.83
N ARG A 242 -27.13 -5.68 -5.12
CA ARG A 242 -27.27 -4.48 -5.96
C ARG A 242 -28.60 -4.41 -6.71
N GLN A 243 -29.29 -5.54 -6.84
CA GLN A 243 -30.59 -5.65 -7.51
C GLN A 243 -31.68 -6.01 -6.49
N PRO A 244 -32.86 -5.36 -6.51
CA PRO A 244 -33.96 -5.70 -5.62
C PRO A 244 -34.49 -7.10 -5.91
N GLY A 245 -34.94 -7.80 -4.87
CA GLY A 245 -35.48 -9.17 -4.98
C GLY A 245 -34.43 -10.29 -4.98
N VAL A 246 -33.13 -9.97 -4.95
CA VAL A 246 -32.04 -10.96 -4.77
C VAL A 246 -31.64 -11.04 -3.30
N ASP A 247 -31.68 -12.24 -2.72
CA ASP A 247 -31.10 -12.51 -1.39
C ASP A 247 -29.58 -12.70 -1.51
N PRO A 248 -28.75 -11.77 -0.96
CA PRO A 248 -27.30 -11.88 -1.06
C PRO A 248 -26.73 -12.97 -0.16
N VAL A 249 -27.39 -13.32 0.94
CA VAL A 249 -26.94 -14.38 1.87
C VAL A 249 -27.27 -15.75 1.27
N GLY A 250 -28.52 -15.96 0.82
CA GLY A 250 -28.95 -17.18 0.15
C GLY A 250 -28.14 -17.50 -1.11
N ALA A 251 -27.79 -16.49 -1.91
CA ALA A 251 -26.90 -16.65 -3.06
C ALA A 251 -25.51 -17.19 -2.63
N CYS A 252 -24.88 -16.58 -1.61
CA CYS A 252 -23.54 -16.98 -1.17
C CYS A 252 -23.52 -18.33 -0.44
N VAL A 253 -24.58 -18.66 0.31
CA VAL A 253 -24.74 -19.93 1.04
C VAL A 253 -25.06 -21.07 0.07
N GLY A 254 -25.92 -20.83 -0.91
CA GLY A 254 -26.44 -21.83 -1.85
C GLY A 254 -27.42 -22.83 -1.20
N MET A 255 -28.01 -23.70 -2.02
CA MET A 255 -28.97 -24.71 -1.54
C MET A 255 -28.36 -25.55 -0.40
N ARG A 256 -29.00 -25.52 0.78
CA ARG A 256 -28.56 -26.23 2.01
C ARG A 256 -27.12 -25.93 2.45
N GLY A 257 -26.52 -24.82 2.01
CA GLY A 257 -25.15 -24.45 2.35
C GLY A 257 -24.05 -25.09 1.50
N VAL A 258 -24.37 -25.71 0.35
CA VAL A 258 -23.38 -26.42 -0.46
C VAL A 258 -22.24 -25.52 -0.93
N ARG A 259 -22.53 -24.31 -1.46
CA ARG A 259 -21.49 -23.37 -1.94
C ARG A 259 -20.54 -22.97 -0.81
N ILE A 260 -21.08 -22.54 0.34
CA ILE A 260 -20.25 -22.13 1.47
C ILE A 260 -19.48 -23.32 2.09
N GLN A 261 -20.02 -24.55 2.03
CA GLN A 261 -19.29 -25.75 2.44
C GLN A 261 -18.11 -26.08 1.52
N SER A 262 -18.20 -25.86 0.20
CA SER A 262 -17.06 -25.95 -0.72
C SER A 262 -15.92 -25.01 -0.28
N ILE A 263 -16.26 -23.76 0.03
CA ILE A 263 -15.28 -22.72 0.45
C ILE A 263 -14.66 -23.07 1.80
N VAL A 264 -15.47 -23.46 2.79
CA VAL A 264 -15.00 -23.90 4.12
C VAL A 264 -14.05 -25.10 4.00
N LYS A 265 -14.32 -26.04 3.07
CA LYS A 265 -13.45 -27.19 2.80
C LYS A 265 -12.12 -26.78 2.15
N GLU A 266 -12.13 -25.90 1.17
CA GLU A 266 -10.89 -25.35 0.56
C GLU A 266 -10.04 -24.58 1.58
N LEU A 267 -10.67 -23.90 2.56
CA LEU A 267 -10.00 -23.20 3.65
C LEU A 267 -9.69 -24.09 4.88
N GLY A 268 -9.62 -25.42 4.70
CA GLY A 268 -9.16 -26.35 5.75
C GLY A 268 -10.09 -26.46 6.97
N GLY A 269 -11.36 -26.04 6.86
CA GLY A 269 -12.32 -26.03 7.95
C GLY A 269 -12.51 -24.67 8.64
N GLU A 270 -11.91 -23.59 8.13
CA GLU A 270 -12.16 -22.22 8.59
C GLU A 270 -13.66 -21.89 8.53
N LYS A 271 -14.26 -21.48 9.66
CA LYS A 271 -15.70 -21.17 9.70
C LYS A 271 -15.98 -19.83 9.03
N VAL A 272 -16.81 -19.79 7.99
CA VAL A 272 -17.16 -18.54 7.30
C VAL A 272 -18.61 -18.16 7.60
N ASP A 273 -18.81 -17.04 8.29
CA ASP A 273 -20.13 -16.42 8.47
C ASP A 273 -20.40 -15.47 7.30
N ILE A 274 -21.51 -15.65 6.60
CA ILE A 274 -22.03 -14.69 5.61
C ILE A 274 -23.10 -13.85 6.29
N ILE A 275 -22.95 -12.53 6.20
CA ILE A 275 -23.76 -11.53 6.91
C ILE A 275 -24.29 -10.54 5.87
N GLU A 276 -25.60 -10.27 5.93
CA GLU A 276 -26.21 -9.21 5.14
C GLU A 276 -25.74 -7.83 5.65
N TRP A 277 -25.13 -7.05 4.76
CA TRP A 277 -24.73 -5.68 5.04
C TRP A 277 -25.95 -4.75 5.07
N SER A 278 -25.97 -3.83 6.04
CA SER A 278 -27.00 -2.79 6.14
C SER A 278 -26.34 -1.41 6.05
N PRO A 279 -26.98 -0.41 5.39
CA PRO A 279 -26.53 0.98 5.47
C PRO A 279 -26.73 1.57 6.87
N ASP A 280 -27.71 1.07 7.63
CA ASP A 280 -27.85 1.38 9.05
C ASP A 280 -26.80 0.62 9.88
N PRO A 281 -25.89 1.33 10.60
CA PRO A 281 -24.89 0.71 11.46
C PRO A 281 -25.47 -0.08 12.64
N VAL A 282 -26.62 0.32 13.20
CA VAL A 282 -27.27 -0.38 14.33
C VAL A 282 -27.61 -1.82 13.91
N THR A 283 -28.35 -1.95 12.82
CA THR A 283 -28.69 -3.23 12.19
C THR A 283 -27.46 -3.99 11.72
N PHE A 284 -26.46 -3.32 11.14
CA PHE A 284 -25.27 -4.01 10.63
C PHE A 284 -24.41 -4.61 11.77
N ILE A 285 -24.23 -3.89 12.88
CA ILE A 285 -23.49 -4.38 14.05
C ILE A 285 -24.23 -5.53 14.72
N ALA A 286 -25.56 -5.43 14.87
CA ALA A 286 -26.39 -6.53 15.37
C ALA A 286 -26.28 -7.79 14.48
N LYS A 287 -26.35 -7.65 13.16
CA LYS A 287 -26.15 -8.76 12.20
C LYS A 287 -24.71 -9.30 12.23
N ALA A 288 -23.69 -8.47 12.45
CA ALA A 288 -22.28 -8.88 12.48
C ALA A 288 -21.92 -9.77 13.68
N LEU A 289 -22.61 -9.62 14.82
CA LEU A 289 -22.41 -10.44 16.02
C LEU A 289 -23.08 -11.83 15.96
N SER A 290 -23.91 -12.08 14.94
CA SER A 290 -24.45 -13.41 14.60
C SER A 290 -23.37 -14.50 14.72
N PRO A 291 -23.63 -15.64 15.39
CA PRO A 291 -24.94 -16.19 15.75
C PRO A 291 -25.57 -15.70 17.06
N ALA A 292 -24.94 -14.79 17.82
CA ALA A 292 -25.56 -14.25 19.03
C ALA A 292 -26.72 -13.29 18.69
N LYS A 293 -27.81 -13.34 19.45
CA LYS A 293 -28.88 -12.34 19.35
C LYS A 293 -28.49 -11.10 20.13
N VAL A 294 -28.79 -9.94 19.58
CA VAL A 294 -28.56 -8.63 20.19
C VAL A 294 -29.90 -8.04 20.61
N LEU A 295 -29.97 -7.46 21.81
CA LEU A 295 -31.17 -6.79 22.32
C LEU A 295 -31.16 -5.30 22.04
N SER A 296 -29.99 -4.65 22.12
CA SER A 296 -29.81 -3.24 21.78
C SER A 296 -28.38 -2.95 21.34
N VAL A 297 -28.24 -1.93 20.49
CA VAL A 297 -26.96 -1.34 20.08
C VAL A 297 -27.06 0.17 20.24
N MET A 298 -26.29 0.75 21.16
CA MET A 298 -26.15 2.19 21.34
C MET A 298 -24.85 2.65 20.68
N LEU A 299 -24.98 3.51 19.68
CA LEU A 299 -23.85 4.06 18.92
C LEU A 299 -23.35 5.35 19.51
N GLU A 300 -22.04 5.49 19.53
CA GLU A 300 -21.34 6.60 20.14
C GLU A 300 -20.14 6.99 19.26
N GLU A 301 -20.23 8.14 18.58
CA GLU A 301 -19.14 8.64 17.74
C GLU A 301 -18.31 9.68 18.50
N ASP A 302 -17.01 9.42 18.59
CA ASP A 302 -16.05 10.28 19.26
C ASP A 302 -15.00 10.82 18.26
N PRO A 303 -14.87 12.14 18.10
CA PRO A 303 -13.82 12.74 17.28
C PRO A 303 -12.38 12.41 17.72
N THR A 304 -12.17 12.05 19.00
CA THR A 304 -10.85 11.75 19.57
C THR A 304 -10.67 10.25 19.87
N GLU A 305 -11.66 9.59 20.48
CA GLU A 305 -11.57 8.16 20.83
C GLU A 305 -11.97 7.20 19.70
N GLY A 306 -12.63 7.70 18.65
CA GLY A 306 -13.16 6.93 17.53
C GLY A 306 -14.62 6.49 17.69
N ARG A 307 -15.06 5.55 16.86
CA ARG A 307 -16.46 5.08 16.82
C ARG A 307 -16.65 3.84 17.68
N THR A 308 -17.51 3.95 18.68
CA THR A 308 -17.77 2.93 19.70
C THR A 308 -19.25 2.53 19.70
N ALA A 309 -19.51 1.23 19.77
CA ALA A 309 -20.84 0.64 19.81
C ALA A 309 -20.98 -0.21 21.07
N SER A 310 -21.77 0.29 22.02
CA SER A 310 -22.17 -0.49 23.20
C SER A 310 -23.29 -1.44 22.82
N VAL A 311 -23.10 -2.74 23.03
CA VAL A 311 -24.05 -3.79 22.65
C VAL A 311 -24.51 -4.57 23.86
N VAL A 312 -25.82 -4.67 24.04
CA VAL A 312 -26.45 -5.49 25.07
C VAL A 312 -26.94 -6.80 24.46
N VAL A 313 -26.53 -7.92 25.06
CA VAL A 313 -26.93 -9.27 24.67
C VAL A 313 -27.54 -10.02 25.86
N PRO A 314 -28.41 -11.02 25.63
CA PRO A 314 -28.87 -11.92 26.68
C PRO A 314 -27.71 -12.59 27.42
N ASP A 315 -27.85 -12.79 28.73
CA ASP A 315 -26.82 -13.31 29.62
C ASP A 315 -26.30 -14.71 29.18
N ASP A 316 -27.20 -15.57 28.68
CA ASP A 316 -26.86 -16.88 28.11
C ASP A 316 -26.00 -16.77 26.83
N GLN A 317 -26.06 -15.63 26.14
CA GLN A 317 -25.40 -15.36 24.88
C GLN A 317 -24.19 -14.44 24.99
N LEU A 318 -23.86 -13.87 26.16
CA LEU A 318 -22.64 -13.08 26.38
C LEU A 318 -21.38 -13.83 25.92
N SER A 319 -21.24 -15.09 26.35
CA SER A 319 -20.11 -15.96 25.95
C SER A 319 -20.09 -16.28 24.45
N LEU A 320 -21.25 -16.30 23.79
CA LEU A 320 -21.36 -16.54 22.34
C LEU A 320 -21.02 -15.28 21.52
N ALA A 321 -21.48 -14.11 21.99
CA ALA A 321 -21.27 -12.80 21.38
C ALA A 321 -19.80 -12.38 21.42
N ILE A 322 -19.14 -12.56 22.57
CA ILE A 322 -17.68 -12.39 22.72
C ILE A 322 -16.94 -13.47 21.92
N GLY A 323 -17.34 -14.73 22.11
CA GLY A 323 -16.71 -15.90 21.48
C GLY A 323 -15.34 -16.27 22.09
N ARG A 324 -14.80 -17.42 21.66
CA ARG A 324 -13.51 -17.94 22.18
C ARG A 324 -12.41 -16.89 22.04
N ALA A 325 -11.82 -16.48 23.18
CA ALA A 325 -10.79 -15.45 23.26
C ALA A 325 -11.16 -14.13 22.52
N GLY A 326 -12.43 -13.71 22.60
CA GLY A 326 -12.93 -12.48 21.98
C GLY A 326 -13.03 -12.50 20.45
N GLN A 327 -12.89 -13.67 19.80
CA GLN A 327 -12.84 -13.76 18.34
C GLN A 327 -14.11 -13.24 17.63
N ASN A 328 -15.31 -13.52 18.16
CA ASN A 328 -16.54 -13.12 17.48
C ASN A 328 -16.73 -11.60 17.52
N ALA A 329 -16.51 -10.98 18.69
CA ALA A 329 -16.46 -9.53 18.86
C ALA A 329 -15.36 -8.89 17.99
N ARG A 330 -14.13 -9.42 18.01
CA ARG A 330 -13.00 -8.87 17.22
C ARG A 330 -13.25 -8.96 15.71
N LEU A 331 -13.87 -10.02 15.22
CA LEU A 331 -14.26 -10.15 13.81
C LEU A 331 -15.40 -9.19 13.45
N ALA A 332 -16.41 -9.02 14.31
CA ALA A 332 -17.48 -8.04 14.09
C ALA A 332 -16.96 -6.60 14.09
N ALA A 333 -16.05 -6.25 14.99
CA ALA A 333 -15.38 -4.94 15.03
C ALA A 333 -14.54 -4.68 13.76
N LYS A 334 -13.73 -5.66 13.34
CA LYS A 334 -12.97 -5.62 12.07
C LYS A 334 -13.85 -5.54 10.82
N LEU A 335 -15.09 -6.05 10.87
CA LEU A 335 -16.03 -6.07 9.74
C LEU A 335 -16.80 -4.75 9.61
N THR A 336 -17.18 -4.15 10.75
CA THR A 336 -18.01 -2.96 10.84
C THR A 336 -17.20 -1.66 10.87
N GLY A 337 -15.96 -1.70 11.38
CA GLY A 337 -15.12 -0.53 11.61
C GLY A 337 -15.41 0.21 12.92
N TRP A 338 -16.19 -0.40 13.82
CA TRP A 338 -16.53 0.13 15.15
C TRP A 338 -15.79 -0.65 16.24
N ARG A 339 -15.43 0.01 17.35
CA ARG A 339 -15.15 -0.66 18.63
C ARG A 339 -16.48 -1.24 19.13
N ILE A 340 -16.51 -2.50 19.55
CA ILE A 340 -17.74 -3.18 19.99
C ILE A 340 -17.53 -3.66 21.42
N ASP A 341 -18.22 -3.02 22.35
CA ASP A 341 -18.17 -3.32 23.78
C ASP A 341 -19.46 -4.04 24.15
N ILE A 342 -19.33 -5.31 24.58
CA ILE A 342 -20.47 -6.22 24.79
C ILE A 342 -20.73 -6.40 26.28
N GLN A 343 -21.98 -6.22 26.71
CA GLN A 343 -22.45 -6.43 28.08
C GLN A 343 -23.66 -7.39 28.09
N SER A 344 -23.82 -8.14 29.18
CA SER A 344 -25.08 -8.85 29.47
C SER A 344 -26.21 -7.87 29.81
N VAL A 345 -27.45 -8.38 29.89
CA VAL A 345 -28.59 -7.55 30.35
C VAL A 345 -28.38 -7.19 31.82
N THR A 346 -28.02 -8.16 32.66
CA THR A 346 -27.82 -7.92 34.10
C THR A 346 -26.77 -6.84 34.35
N GLU A 347 -25.59 -6.91 33.72
CA GLU A 347 -24.54 -5.89 33.87
C GLU A 347 -25.00 -4.50 33.38
N ALA A 348 -25.70 -4.44 32.25
CA ALA A 348 -26.18 -3.18 31.68
C ALA A 348 -27.29 -2.53 32.53
N VAL A 349 -28.16 -3.34 33.16
CA VAL A 349 -29.17 -2.84 34.11
C VAL A 349 -28.55 -2.45 35.45
N GLU A 350 -27.64 -3.24 36.03
CA GLU A 350 -26.98 -2.88 37.29
C GLU A 350 -26.20 -1.55 37.13
N TRP A 351 -25.53 -1.33 35.99
CA TRP A 351 -24.94 -0.03 35.62
C TRP A 351 -25.98 1.09 35.49
N ALA A 352 -27.10 0.85 34.79
CA ALA A 352 -28.14 1.87 34.59
C ALA A 352 -28.81 2.28 35.92
N LEU A 353 -29.07 1.31 36.81
CA LEU A 353 -29.60 1.56 38.14
C LEU A 353 -28.58 2.26 39.05
N GLN A 354 -27.29 1.92 38.98
CA GLN A 354 -26.25 2.68 39.69
C GLN A 354 -26.29 4.16 39.26
N LYS A 355 -26.36 4.42 37.95
CA LYS A 355 -26.41 5.79 37.40
C LYS A 355 -27.64 6.58 37.86
N ILE A 356 -28.83 5.96 37.88
CA ILE A 356 -30.06 6.57 38.40
C ILE A 356 -29.98 6.88 39.91
N ASN A 357 -29.19 6.13 40.69
CA ASN A 357 -28.97 6.42 42.11
C ASN A 357 -27.87 7.48 42.35
N GLU A 358 -26.99 7.72 41.38
CA GLU A 358 -25.91 8.72 41.46
C GLU A 358 -26.38 10.11 41.03
N ASP A 359 -27.16 10.20 39.95
CA ASP A 359 -27.64 11.46 39.36
C ASP A 359 -29.18 11.60 39.53
N PRO A 360 -29.70 12.36 40.52
CA PRO A 360 -31.15 12.48 40.75
C PRO A 360 -31.93 13.06 39.55
N ASP A 361 -31.32 14.01 38.83
CA ASP A 361 -31.91 14.70 37.67
C ASP A 361 -32.18 13.72 36.51
N LEU A 362 -31.45 12.59 36.44
CA LEU A 362 -31.68 11.53 35.47
C LEU A 362 -33.06 10.88 35.66
N LEU A 363 -33.56 10.78 36.90
CA LEU A 363 -34.88 10.17 37.17
C LEU A 363 -36.02 11.01 36.57
N GLU A 364 -35.91 12.34 36.61
CA GLU A 364 -36.86 13.25 35.95
C GLU A 364 -36.71 13.16 34.42
N ALA A 365 -35.47 13.16 33.91
CA ALA A 365 -35.19 13.05 32.48
C ALA A 365 -35.59 11.70 31.84
N LEU A 366 -35.84 10.65 32.62
CA LEU A 366 -36.37 9.36 32.14
C LEU A 366 -37.88 9.39 31.85
N GLY A 367 -38.62 10.36 32.41
CA GLY A 367 -40.06 10.52 32.19
C GLY A 367 -40.86 9.22 32.33
N PRO A 368 -41.63 8.78 31.31
CA PRO A 368 -42.47 7.59 31.40
C PRO A 368 -41.67 6.28 31.59
N THR A 369 -40.37 6.26 31.23
CA THR A 369 -39.53 5.08 31.43
C THR A 369 -39.25 4.82 32.92
N ALA A 370 -39.39 5.84 33.80
CA ALA A 370 -39.27 5.66 35.24
C ALA A 370 -40.32 4.68 35.81
N GLU A 371 -41.51 4.57 35.19
CA GLU A 371 -42.56 3.61 35.58
C GLU A 371 -42.13 2.14 35.40
N ARG A 372 -41.11 1.87 34.57
CA ARG A 372 -40.56 0.52 34.37
C ARG A 372 -39.59 0.08 35.48
N LEU A 373 -39.03 1.02 36.24
CA LEU A 373 -37.99 0.72 37.24
C LEU A 373 -38.41 -0.29 38.32
N PRO A 374 -39.65 -0.28 38.86
CA PRO A 374 -40.09 -1.30 39.82
C PRO A 374 -40.09 -2.72 39.22
N THR A 375 -40.54 -2.87 37.97
CA THR A 375 -40.53 -4.15 37.25
C THR A 375 -39.11 -4.65 37.03
N VAL A 376 -38.21 -3.76 36.60
CA VAL A 376 -36.79 -4.08 36.36
C VAL A 376 -36.06 -4.48 37.66
N VAL A 377 -36.31 -3.77 38.76
CA VAL A 377 -35.73 -4.10 40.08
C VAL A 377 -36.30 -5.41 40.64
N ALA A 378 -37.59 -5.71 40.40
CA ALA A 378 -38.17 -7.00 40.77
C ALA A 378 -37.54 -8.16 39.98
N ALA A 379 -37.46 -8.03 38.65
CA ALA A 379 -36.88 -9.04 37.77
C ALA A 379 -35.42 -9.35 38.08
N LEU A 380 -34.60 -8.33 38.39
CA LEU A 380 -33.22 -8.54 38.87
C LEU A 380 -33.17 -9.37 40.16
N ARG A 381 -34.09 -9.16 41.10
CA ARG A 381 -34.14 -9.96 42.35
C ARG A 381 -34.54 -11.40 42.07
N HIS A 382 -35.59 -11.62 41.28
CA HIS A 382 -36.01 -12.97 40.87
C HIS A 382 -34.88 -13.75 40.17
N HIS A 383 -34.19 -13.14 39.19
CA HIS A 383 -33.04 -13.78 38.53
C HIS A 383 -31.89 -14.09 39.51
N LYS A 384 -31.62 -13.20 40.48
CA LYS A 384 -30.52 -13.33 41.46
C LYS A 384 -30.81 -14.29 42.61
N GLU A 385 -32.08 -14.45 42.99
CA GLU A 385 -32.52 -15.31 44.10
C GLU A 385 -32.97 -16.71 43.63
N GLU A 386 -33.61 -16.81 42.45
CA GLU A 386 -34.21 -18.05 41.94
C GLU A 386 -33.44 -18.66 40.75
N GLY A 387 -32.54 -17.91 40.11
CA GLY A 387 -31.74 -18.38 38.96
C GLY A 387 -32.56 -18.63 37.68
N LEU A 388 -33.78 -18.09 37.61
CA LEU A 388 -34.68 -18.22 36.47
C LEU A 388 -34.31 -17.20 35.37
N PRO A 389 -34.35 -17.58 34.08
CA PRO A 389 -34.05 -16.67 32.97
C PRO A 389 -35.16 -15.62 32.80
N TYR A 390 -34.76 -14.40 32.44
CA TYR A 390 -35.69 -13.28 32.21
C TYR A 390 -36.77 -13.61 31.17
N ASN A 391 -38.00 -13.15 31.44
CA ASN A 391 -39.11 -13.26 30.50
C ASN A 391 -39.08 -12.13 29.44
N LEU A 392 -39.95 -12.22 28.43
CA LEU A 392 -39.97 -11.28 27.30
C LEU A 392 -40.37 -9.84 27.69
N GLU A 393 -41.24 -9.68 28.68
CA GLU A 393 -41.70 -8.37 29.16
C GLU A 393 -40.63 -7.72 30.06
N GLU A 394 -39.97 -8.52 30.90
CA GLU A 394 -38.81 -8.10 31.70
C GLU A 394 -37.66 -7.63 30.82
N MET A 395 -37.25 -8.43 29.82
CA MET A 395 -36.21 -8.03 28.87
C MET A 395 -36.60 -6.78 28.06
N ALA A 396 -37.88 -6.57 27.76
CA ALA A 396 -38.35 -5.35 27.11
C ALA A 396 -38.24 -4.12 28.03
N ALA A 397 -38.70 -4.22 29.28
CA ALA A 397 -38.58 -3.16 30.28
C ALA A 397 -37.12 -2.83 30.62
N MET A 398 -36.26 -3.85 30.72
CA MET A 398 -34.81 -3.68 30.90
C MET A 398 -34.19 -2.95 29.71
N ARG A 399 -34.52 -3.33 28.47
CA ARG A 399 -34.05 -2.65 27.27
C ARG A 399 -34.49 -1.18 27.24
N GLU A 400 -35.77 -0.89 27.53
CA GLU A 400 -36.31 0.47 27.61
C GLU A 400 -35.52 1.35 28.60
N VAL A 401 -35.26 0.84 29.81
CA VAL A 401 -34.47 1.56 30.84
C VAL A 401 -33.02 1.75 30.41
N ILE A 402 -32.33 0.71 29.93
CA ILE A 402 -30.93 0.81 29.49
C ILE A 402 -30.78 1.83 28.35
N GLU A 403 -31.67 1.77 27.34
CA GLU A 403 -31.62 2.68 26.21
C GLU A 403 -31.91 4.12 26.61
N ALA A 404 -32.87 4.36 27.50
CA ALA A 404 -33.19 5.71 27.99
C ALA A 404 -32.02 6.32 28.78
N VAL A 405 -31.41 5.57 29.71
CA VAL A 405 -30.23 6.03 30.46
C VAL A 405 -29.04 6.28 29.55
N ARG A 406 -28.71 5.35 28.63
CA ARG A 406 -27.60 5.53 27.68
C ARG A 406 -27.84 6.72 26.74
N ARG A 407 -29.07 6.90 26.25
CA ARG A 407 -29.45 8.03 25.39
C ARG A 407 -29.30 9.37 26.11
N HIS A 408 -29.62 9.44 27.40
CA HIS A 408 -29.40 10.64 28.22
C HIS A 408 -27.91 11.01 28.30
N TYR A 409 -27.03 10.08 28.69
CA TYR A 409 -25.59 10.38 28.79
C TYR A 409 -24.95 10.70 27.43
N ILE A 410 -25.32 10.01 26.35
CA ILE A 410 -24.85 10.33 25.00
C ILE A 410 -25.31 11.75 24.61
N SER A 411 -26.56 12.12 24.90
CA SER A 411 -27.09 13.47 24.66
C SER A 411 -26.33 14.54 25.44
N MET A 412 -26.13 14.34 26.74
CA MET A 412 -25.37 15.25 27.61
C MET A 412 -23.93 15.46 27.11
N ARG A 413 -23.22 14.36 26.81
CA ARG A 413 -21.83 14.41 26.34
C ARG A 413 -21.71 15.04 24.95
N ASN A 414 -22.69 14.83 24.07
CA ASN A 414 -22.73 15.48 22.76
C ASN A 414 -23.04 16.98 22.87
N ALA A 415 -23.92 17.39 23.79
CA ALA A 415 -24.22 18.80 24.06
C ALA A 415 -23.00 19.54 24.67
N GLU A 416 -22.26 18.90 25.57
CA GLU A 416 -21.00 19.42 26.09
C GLU A 416 -19.95 19.59 24.99
N ARG A 417 -19.79 18.58 24.12
CA ARG A 417 -18.88 18.64 22.97
C ARG A 417 -19.26 19.74 21.98
N ALA A 418 -20.55 19.93 21.71
CA ALA A 418 -21.02 21.03 20.86
C ALA A 418 -20.65 22.40 21.45
N ARG A 419 -20.82 22.58 22.77
CA ARG A 419 -20.40 23.82 23.47
C ARG A 419 -18.90 24.06 23.38
N LEU A 420 -18.08 23.03 23.60
CA LEU A 420 -16.62 23.13 23.49
C LEU A 420 -16.17 23.43 22.04
N ALA A 421 -16.74 22.75 21.05
CA ALA A 421 -16.42 22.98 19.64
C ALA A 421 -16.77 24.40 19.18
N VAL A 422 -17.88 24.98 19.67
CA VAL A 422 -18.23 26.40 19.42
C VAL A 422 -17.22 27.35 20.07
N GLN A 423 -16.75 27.06 21.29
CA GLN A 423 -15.71 27.87 21.95
C GLN A 423 -14.36 27.78 21.22
N GLU A 424 -13.97 26.61 20.74
CA GLU A 424 -12.74 26.43 19.95
C GLU A 424 -12.84 27.10 18.58
N ALA A 425 -13.97 27.00 17.90
CA ALA A 425 -14.23 27.68 16.64
C ALA A 425 -14.19 29.21 16.80
N ALA A 426 -14.82 29.76 17.84
CA ALA A 426 -14.78 31.19 18.15
C ALA A 426 -13.34 31.65 18.50
N ARG A 427 -12.60 30.87 19.30
CA ARG A 427 -11.19 31.15 19.62
C ARG A 427 -10.30 31.13 18.38
N ARG A 428 -10.55 30.22 17.44
CA ARG A 428 -9.84 30.13 16.16
C ARG A 428 -10.18 31.31 15.25
N ALA A 429 -11.46 31.65 15.11
CA ALA A 429 -11.92 32.78 14.31
C ALA A 429 -11.31 34.09 14.81
N ALA A 430 -11.33 34.36 16.13
CA ALA A 430 -10.71 35.54 16.71
C ALA A 430 -9.17 35.60 16.51
N LEU A 431 -8.50 34.44 16.40
CA LEU A 431 -7.07 34.36 16.12
C LEU A 431 -6.78 34.64 14.62
N GLU A 432 -7.61 34.11 13.72
CA GLU A 432 -7.52 34.37 12.28
C GLU A 432 -7.89 35.83 11.95
N GLU A 433 -8.89 36.41 12.61
CA GLU A 433 -9.23 37.84 12.55
C GLU A 433 -8.08 38.71 13.10
N ALA A 434 -7.48 38.36 14.24
CA ALA A 434 -6.34 39.10 14.79
C ALA A 434 -5.10 39.04 13.87
N ARG A 435 -4.92 37.95 13.10
CA ARG A 435 -3.90 37.87 12.04
C ARG A 435 -4.25 38.75 10.85
N ALA A 436 -5.45 38.64 10.30
CA ALA A 436 -5.92 39.47 9.20
C ALA A 436 -5.85 40.97 9.54
N ALA A 437 -6.19 41.35 10.78
CA ALA A 437 -6.07 42.72 11.28
C ALA A 437 -4.62 43.17 11.49
N ARG A 438 -3.67 42.26 11.79
CA ARG A 438 -2.23 42.58 11.79
C ARG A 438 -1.72 42.76 10.35
N GLU A 439 -2.08 41.86 9.44
CA GLU A 439 -1.67 41.89 8.04
C GLU A 439 -2.24 43.13 7.32
N ALA A 440 -3.51 43.47 7.51
CA ALA A 440 -4.12 44.69 6.98
C ALA A 440 -3.46 45.97 7.52
N LYS A 441 -3.05 46.01 8.81
CA LYS A 441 -2.27 47.13 9.37
C LYS A 441 -0.89 47.24 8.73
N ILE A 442 -0.22 46.12 8.48
CA ILE A 442 1.08 46.09 7.79
C ILE A 442 0.92 46.55 6.34
N GLN A 443 -0.10 46.08 5.61
CA GLN A 443 -0.39 46.52 4.24
C GLN A 443 -0.74 48.01 4.17
N ALA A 444 -1.58 48.53 5.07
CA ALA A 444 -1.90 49.95 5.15
C ALA A 444 -0.68 50.82 5.51
N ALA A 445 0.24 50.30 6.33
CA ALA A 445 1.50 50.97 6.64
C ALA A 445 2.47 50.96 5.45
N LYS A 446 2.57 49.84 4.69
CA LYS A 446 3.38 49.75 3.45
C LYS A 446 2.80 50.63 2.34
N ALA A 447 1.47 50.67 2.17
CA ALA A 447 0.79 51.54 1.20
C ALA A 447 0.94 53.05 1.50
N ARG A 448 1.36 53.42 2.71
CA ARG A 448 1.65 54.82 3.09
C ARG A 448 3.08 55.26 2.75
N ILE A 449 3.95 54.35 2.31
CA ILE A 449 5.33 54.67 1.91
C ILE A 449 5.30 55.41 0.56
N PRO A 450 5.82 56.64 0.46
CA PRO A 450 5.88 57.35 -0.82
C PRO A 450 6.76 56.59 -1.82
N SER A 451 6.35 56.52 -3.09
CA SER A 451 7.13 55.86 -4.15
C SER A 451 8.57 56.40 -4.26
N ALA A 452 8.77 57.70 -4.08
CA ALA A 452 10.07 58.35 -4.05
C ALA A 452 11.04 57.84 -2.94
N ALA A 453 10.55 57.10 -1.93
CA ALA A 453 11.43 56.46 -0.94
C ALA A 453 12.21 55.28 -1.53
N TYR A 454 11.70 54.61 -2.56
CA TYR A 454 12.38 53.48 -3.20
C TYR A 454 13.55 53.93 -4.08
N ASP A 455 13.56 55.18 -4.54
CA ASP A 455 14.63 55.77 -5.35
C ASP A 455 15.86 56.21 -4.52
N ILE A 456 15.71 56.38 -3.20
CA ILE A 456 16.78 56.89 -2.32
C ILE A 456 17.60 55.72 -1.76
N PRO A 457 18.90 55.59 -2.07
CA PRO A 457 19.73 54.50 -1.58
C PRO A 457 20.08 54.67 -0.09
N ILE A 458 20.19 53.54 0.62
CA ILE A 458 20.38 53.51 2.09
C ILE A 458 21.69 54.18 2.58
N THR A 459 22.63 54.44 1.66
CA THR A 459 23.88 55.17 1.88
C THR A 459 23.70 56.67 2.11
N GLU A 460 22.62 57.28 1.62
CA GLU A 460 22.43 58.74 1.65
C GLU A 460 21.76 59.23 2.94
N ILE A 461 21.13 58.32 3.69
CA ILE A 461 20.43 58.60 4.97
C ILE A 461 21.39 59.02 6.11
N GLY A 462 22.70 58.89 5.94
CA GLY A 462 23.70 59.28 6.94
C GLY A 462 23.82 58.35 8.15
N LEU A 463 23.44 57.07 7.99
CA LEU A 463 23.60 56.03 9.01
C LEU A 463 25.08 55.67 9.24
N SER A 464 25.40 55.19 10.45
CA SER A 464 26.75 54.70 10.73
C SER A 464 27.08 53.45 9.91
N GLN A 465 28.35 53.32 9.51
CA GLN A 465 28.87 52.19 8.71
C GLN A 465 28.55 50.81 9.32
N ARG A 466 28.43 50.73 10.65
CA ARG A 466 27.98 49.51 11.33
C ARG A 466 26.51 49.21 11.02
N VAL A 467 25.61 50.17 11.27
CA VAL A 467 24.16 49.98 11.08
C VAL A 467 23.82 49.72 9.61
N LEU A 468 24.41 50.50 8.71
CA LEU A 468 24.29 50.30 7.26
C LEU A 468 24.78 48.90 6.83
N GLY A 469 25.95 48.47 7.34
CA GLY A 469 26.49 47.13 7.11
C GLY A 469 25.74 45.99 7.81
N HIS A 470 24.74 46.26 8.66
CA HIS A 470 23.76 45.27 9.13
C HIS A 470 22.52 45.26 8.22
N LEU A 471 21.99 46.43 7.86
CA LEU A 471 20.81 46.58 6.99
C LEU A 471 21.02 46.01 5.58
N GLN A 472 22.16 46.30 4.95
CA GLN A 472 22.50 45.73 3.63
C GLN A 472 22.66 44.20 3.66
N ARG A 473 23.15 43.63 4.77
CA ARG A 473 23.17 42.15 4.94
C ARG A 473 21.78 41.55 5.19
N GLY A 474 20.82 42.37 5.61
CA GLY A 474 19.40 42.02 5.63
C GLY A 474 18.70 42.18 4.28
N GLY A 475 19.41 42.59 3.21
CA GLY A 475 18.82 42.82 1.88
C GLY A 475 18.15 44.19 1.71
N ILE A 476 18.36 45.12 2.64
CA ILE A 476 17.78 46.47 2.57
C ILE A 476 18.79 47.41 1.89
N GLU A 477 18.47 47.86 0.68
CA GLU A 477 19.32 48.68 -0.18
C GLU A 477 18.81 50.12 -0.36
N ASN A 478 17.50 50.37 -0.18
CA ASN A 478 16.88 51.70 -0.31
C ASN A 478 15.99 52.09 0.90
N VAL A 479 15.56 53.35 0.95
CA VAL A 479 14.70 53.88 2.02
C VAL A 479 13.31 53.23 2.01
N GLY A 480 12.75 52.91 0.84
CA GLY A 480 11.46 52.24 0.71
C GLY A 480 11.42 50.88 1.42
N GLN A 481 12.38 50.01 1.15
CA GLN A 481 12.55 48.73 1.86
C GLN A 481 12.78 48.92 3.36
N LEU A 482 13.56 49.93 3.76
CA LEU A 482 13.79 50.27 5.17
C LEU A 482 12.48 50.66 5.88
N MET A 483 11.61 51.40 5.19
CA MET A 483 10.28 51.75 5.68
C MET A 483 9.30 50.57 5.65
N GLU A 484 9.41 49.63 4.69
CA GLU A 484 8.62 48.39 4.69
C GLU A 484 8.91 47.51 5.90
N HIS A 485 10.18 47.36 6.27
CA HIS A 485 10.55 46.60 7.47
C HIS A 485 10.13 47.30 8.78
N LEU A 486 9.93 48.63 8.76
CA LEU A 486 9.34 49.38 9.88
C LEU A 486 7.81 49.36 9.87
N ALA A 487 7.16 49.17 8.71
CA ALA A 487 5.71 48.97 8.59
C ALA A 487 5.23 47.65 9.25
N GLU A 488 6.16 46.72 9.50
CA GLU A 488 5.93 45.52 10.33
C GLU A 488 6.06 45.77 11.85
N GLY A 489 6.33 47.02 12.23
CA GLY A 489 6.69 47.49 13.56
C GLY A 489 8.21 47.40 13.82
N ASP A 490 8.68 47.99 14.91
CA ASP A 490 10.09 47.94 15.35
C ASP A 490 10.67 46.50 15.38
N GLU A 491 9.82 45.50 15.65
CA GLU A 491 10.15 44.07 15.57
C GLU A 491 10.71 43.65 14.20
N GLY A 492 10.29 44.29 13.10
CA GLY A 492 10.70 43.96 11.74
C GLY A 492 12.20 44.18 11.49
N LEU A 493 12.76 45.29 11.99
CA LEU A 493 14.21 45.54 11.93
C LEU A 493 14.98 44.83 13.04
N LEU A 494 14.39 44.61 14.23
CA LEU A 494 15.05 43.91 15.34
C LEU A 494 15.27 42.40 15.06
N LYS A 495 14.61 41.83 14.05
CA LYS A 495 14.90 40.47 13.52
C LYS A 495 16.23 40.39 12.75
N LEU A 496 16.82 41.51 12.32
CA LEU A 496 18.04 41.50 11.51
C LEU A 496 19.29 41.41 12.38
N ASP A 497 20.18 40.46 12.04
CA ASP A 497 21.35 40.09 12.85
C ASP A 497 22.25 41.29 13.21
N GLY A 498 22.15 41.71 14.47
CA GLY A 498 22.96 42.78 15.07
C GLY A 498 22.34 44.18 15.08
N ILE A 499 21.08 44.33 14.63
CA ILE A 499 20.30 45.54 14.87
C ILE A 499 19.73 45.49 16.30
N GLY A 500 20.25 46.35 17.17
CA GLY A 500 19.73 46.56 18.53
C GLY A 500 18.95 47.88 18.66
N PRO A 501 18.33 48.15 19.83
CA PRO A 501 17.50 49.35 20.05
C PRO A 501 18.27 50.67 19.82
N LYS A 502 19.59 50.69 20.01
CA LYS A 502 20.43 51.85 19.66
C LYS A 502 20.45 52.12 18.16
N ALA A 503 20.62 51.08 17.34
CA ALA A 503 20.62 51.17 15.87
C ALA A 503 19.22 51.54 15.35
N LEU A 504 18.16 50.99 15.94
CA LEU A 504 16.79 51.38 15.60
C LEU A 504 16.53 52.86 15.95
N SER A 505 17.01 53.35 17.10
CA SER A 505 16.96 54.79 17.44
C SER A 505 17.84 55.69 16.58
N GLU A 506 18.76 55.12 15.81
CA GLU A 506 19.61 55.80 14.83
C GLU A 506 18.89 55.86 13.47
N VAL A 507 18.24 54.76 13.06
CA VAL A 507 17.37 54.68 11.89
C VAL A 507 16.20 55.67 11.97
N HIS A 508 15.44 55.69 13.08
CA HIS A 508 14.34 56.66 13.23
C HIS A 508 14.84 58.11 13.12
N LYS A 509 15.93 58.48 13.83
CA LYS A 509 16.52 59.83 13.74
C LYS A 509 17.14 60.17 12.38
N ALA A 510 17.33 59.20 11.50
CA ALA A 510 17.82 59.41 10.14
C ALA A 510 16.63 59.60 9.19
N LEU A 511 15.56 58.82 9.35
CA LEU A 511 14.28 59.00 8.65
C LEU A 511 13.58 60.32 9.04
N ASP A 512 13.60 60.70 10.32
CA ASP A 512 13.08 61.98 10.84
C ASP A 512 13.76 63.24 10.23
N ARG A 513 14.86 63.06 9.48
CA ARG A 513 15.60 64.14 8.78
C ARG A 513 15.37 64.17 7.28
N LEU A 514 14.72 63.14 6.72
CA LEU A 514 14.30 63.13 5.33
C LEU A 514 12.91 63.79 5.26
N ASP A 515 12.88 65.04 4.82
CA ASP A 515 11.66 65.71 4.36
C ASP A 515 11.17 65.04 3.06
N LEU A 516 10.65 63.80 3.16
CA LEU A 516 9.91 63.20 2.06
C LEU A 516 8.67 64.07 1.78
N PRO A 517 8.35 64.37 0.50
CA PRO A 517 7.04 64.92 0.19
C PRO A 517 5.96 63.94 0.65
N PRO A 518 4.81 64.43 1.16
CA PRO A 518 3.72 63.54 1.54
C PRO A 518 3.31 62.70 0.34
N ALA A 519 3.06 61.41 0.57
CA ALA A 519 2.47 60.55 -0.46
C ALA A 519 1.22 61.24 -1.00
N GLN A 520 1.21 61.52 -2.31
CA GLN A 520 0.02 62.05 -2.94
C GLN A 520 -1.08 61.00 -2.80
N PRO A 521 -2.29 61.36 -2.39
CA PRO A 521 -3.41 60.45 -2.52
C PRO A 521 -3.68 60.28 -4.02
N GLU A 522 -3.14 59.21 -4.61
CA GLU A 522 -3.78 58.64 -5.79
C GLU A 522 -5.24 58.38 -5.40
N GLU A 523 -6.17 58.83 -6.25
CA GLU A 523 -7.59 58.62 -6.00
C GLU A 523 -7.82 57.11 -5.89
N ALA A 524 -8.26 56.66 -4.72
CA ALA A 524 -8.62 55.27 -4.53
C ALA A 524 -9.65 54.90 -5.60
N PRO A 525 -9.40 53.88 -6.45
CA PRO A 525 -10.40 53.45 -7.41
C PRO A 525 -11.68 53.15 -6.64
N SER A 526 -12.78 53.77 -7.04
CA SER A 526 -14.04 53.69 -6.32
C SER A 526 -14.45 52.22 -6.19
N VAL A 527 -14.29 51.68 -4.99
CA VAL A 527 -14.83 50.36 -4.64
C VAL A 527 -16.33 50.49 -4.75
N GLU A 528 -16.92 49.91 -5.80
CA GLU A 528 -18.36 49.77 -5.91
C GLU A 528 -18.88 49.08 -4.64
N GLU A 529 -19.99 49.57 -4.11
CA GLU A 529 -20.63 48.98 -2.93
C GLU A 529 -21.09 47.56 -3.27
N ALA A 530 -20.27 46.57 -2.96
CA ALA A 530 -20.73 45.20 -2.82
C ALA A 530 -21.85 45.21 -1.76
N PRO A 531 -23.08 44.80 -2.11
CA PRO A 531 -24.24 44.99 -1.23
C PRO A 531 -24.01 44.27 0.09
N THR A 532 -24.39 44.94 1.18
CA THR A 532 -24.16 44.47 2.55
C THR A 532 -24.82 43.11 2.78
N ALA A 533 -24.01 42.05 2.81
CA ALA A 533 -24.44 40.76 3.32
C ALA A 533 -24.52 40.86 4.85
N GLU A 534 -25.71 41.20 5.36
CA GLU A 534 -25.98 41.20 6.79
C GLU A 534 -25.69 39.82 7.39
N ALA A 535 -25.06 39.81 8.57
CA ALA A 535 -24.90 38.58 9.32
C ALA A 535 -26.29 38.08 9.78
N PRO A 536 -26.64 36.80 9.61
CA PRO A 536 -27.86 36.26 10.18
C PRO A 536 -27.73 36.25 11.70
N ALA A 537 -28.32 37.25 12.35
CA ALA A 537 -28.57 37.21 13.78
C ALA A 537 -29.51 36.04 14.09
N ALA A 538 -29.18 35.26 15.10
CA ALA A 538 -30.09 34.24 15.62
C ALA A 538 -31.11 34.92 16.54
N GLU A 539 -32.35 35.04 16.09
CA GLU A 539 -33.51 35.26 16.97
C GLU A 539 -34.41 34.03 17.00
N GLU A 540 -35.30 34.00 18.00
CA GLU A 540 -35.92 32.78 18.52
C GLU A 540 -37.13 32.33 17.69
N GLY A 541 -37.21 31.04 17.39
CA GLY A 541 -38.35 30.43 16.72
C GLY A 541 -39.36 29.87 17.72
N ALA A 542 -40.49 30.57 17.89
CA ALA A 542 -41.69 30.07 18.57
C ALA A 542 -42.94 30.36 17.71
N GLU A 543 -44.04 29.69 18.06
CA GLU A 543 -45.33 29.61 17.33
C GLU A 543 -46.04 31.00 17.24
N GLU A 544 -47.05 31.25 16.39
CA GLU A 544 -48.13 30.36 15.93
C GLU A 544 -48.93 30.92 14.70
N ALA A 545 -49.63 30.02 13.99
CA ALA A 545 -50.90 30.21 13.22
C ALA A 545 -51.05 31.10 11.96
N ALA A 546 -51.89 30.57 11.04
CA ALA A 546 -52.80 31.24 10.06
C ALA A 546 -52.21 32.04 8.87
N GLU A 547 -52.87 32.13 7.69
CA GLU A 547 -53.91 31.31 7.05
C GLU A 547 -53.96 31.64 5.52
N ALA A 548 -54.36 30.65 4.69
CA ALA A 548 -54.80 30.70 3.29
C ALA A 548 -54.38 31.85 2.33
N THR A 549 -53.85 31.46 1.16
CA THR A 549 -54.62 31.61 -0.11
C THR A 549 -54.08 30.69 -1.21
N GLU A 550 -54.99 30.14 -2.02
CA GLU A 550 -54.70 29.37 -3.24
C GLU A 550 -54.96 30.26 -4.46
N GLU A 551 -54.16 30.13 -5.53
CA GLU A 551 -54.61 30.41 -6.90
C GLU A 551 -54.13 29.30 -7.85
N GLU A 552 -55.07 28.77 -8.63
CA GLU A 552 -54.81 27.75 -9.65
C GLU A 552 -54.27 28.37 -10.95
N THR A 553 -53.33 27.69 -11.61
CA THR A 553 -53.30 27.66 -13.09
C THR A 553 -52.97 26.24 -13.57
N ALA A 554 -53.67 25.79 -14.61
CA ALA A 554 -53.59 24.42 -15.14
C ALA A 554 -53.77 24.39 -16.68
N VAL A 555 -53.88 23.17 -17.24
CA VAL A 555 -54.35 22.80 -18.60
C VAL A 555 -53.27 22.57 -19.68
N ALA A 556 -53.57 21.63 -20.59
CA ALA A 556 -52.80 21.11 -21.74
C ALA A 556 -51.59 20.22 -21.35
N GLU A 557 -51.62 18.89 -21.43
CA GLU A 557 -52.43 17.92 -22.22
C GLU A 557 -52.29 18.02 -23.75
N ALA A 558 -51.71 16.97 -24.35
CA ALA A 558 -51.83 16.63 -25.77
C ALA A 558 -51.68 15.10 -25.94
N ALA A 559 -52.61 14.46 -26.65
CA ALA A 559 -52.69 13.01 -26.86
C ALA A 559 -52.28 12.62 -28.31
N PRO A 560 -52.14 11.31 -28.65
CA PRO A 560 -51.38 10.87 -29.84
C PRO A 560 -52.26 10.59 -31.08
N PRO A 561 -51.64 10.27 -32.23
CA PRO A 561 -52.23 9.45 -33.28
C PRO A 561 -51.64 8.03 -33.36
N THR A 562 -52.38 7.14 -34.02
CA THR A 562 -52.09 5.71 -34.22
C THR A 562 -51.78 5.43 -35.70
N GLU A 563 -50.98 4.43 -36.06
CA GLU A 563 -51.27 3.52 -37.20
C GLU A 563 -50.34 2.29 -37.33
N ALA A 564 -50.80 1.30 -38.10
CA ALA A 564 -50.15 0.07 -38.58
C ALA A 564 -50.85 -0.33 -39.91
N PRO A 565 -50.30 -1.13 -40.87
CA PRO A 565 -49.80 -2.50 -40.64
C PRO A 565 -48.63 -2.97 -41.58
N ALA A 566 -48.51 -4.28 -41.81
CA ALA A 566 -47.46 -5.05 -42.53
C ALA A 566 -47.66 -5.11 -44.09
N PRO A 567 -47.09 -6.00 -44.96
CA PRO A 567 -46.43 -7.33 -44.76
C PRO A 567 -45.24 -7.70 -45.73
N ALA A 568 -45.04 -9.01 -45.98
CA ALA A 568 -44.10 -9.74 -46.89
C ALA A 568 -42.68 -10.02 -46.32
N ALA A 569 -42.09 -11.24 -46.30
CA ALA A 569 -42.06 -12.45 -47.17
C ALA A 569 -40.87 -12.47 -48.18
N GLU A 570 -40.26 -13.61 -48.56
CA GLU A 570 -40.44 -15.02 -48.12
C GLU A 570 -39.13 -15.60 -47.51
N GLU A 571 -38.52 -16.78 -47.72
CA GLU A 571 -38.67 -17.99 -48.58
C GLU A 571 -37.98 -19.20 -47.86
N ALA A 572 -38.17 -20.46 -48.29
CA ALA A 572 -37.46 -21.67 -47.80
C ALA A 572 -37.38 -22.79 -48.87
N PRO A 573 -36.41 -23.72 -48.79
CA PRO A 573 -36.73 -25.16 -48.52
C PRO A 573 -35.64 -25.86 -47.63
N ALA A 574 -35.81 -27.00 -46.94
CA ALA A 574 -36.21 -28.38 -47.34
C ALA A 574 -35.28 -29.00 -48.41
N GLU A 575 -34.84 -30.27 -48.39
CA GLU A 575 -35.04 -31.45 -47.50
C GLU A 575 -33.76 -32.37 -47.62
N ALA A 576 -33.56 -33.63 -47.16
CA ALA A 576 -34.37 -34.73 -46.60
C ALA A 576 -33.52 -35.76 -45.78
N ALA A 577 -34.21 -36.62 -45.01
CA ALA A 577 -33.94 -38.06 -44.73
C ALA A 577 -32.66 -38.60 -43.99
N ALA A 578 -32.89 -39.71 -43.26
CA ALA A 578 -31.92 -40.69 -42.71
C ALA A 578 -32.11 -42.07 -43.46
N PRO A 579 -31.67 -43.30 -43.04
CA PRO A 579 -31.35 -43.81 -41.69
C PRO A 579 -30.17 -44.84 -41.53
N ALA A 580 -29.91 -45.18 -40.24
CA ALA A 580 -29.39 -46.41 -39.58
C ALA A 580 -28.71 -47.59 -40.32
N ALA A 581 -27.66 -48.17 -39.66
CA ALA A 581 -27.58 -49.61 -39.28
C ALA A 581 -26.40 -49.94 -38.30
N GLU A 582 -26.69 -50.73 -37.26
CA GLU A 582 -25.99 -51.93 -36.69
C GLU A 582 -24.43 -51.94 -36.49
N GLU A 583 -23.91 -52.10 -35.26
CA GLU A 583 -23.45 -53.36 -34.56
C GLU A 583 -21.91 -53.63 -34.69
N THR A 584 -21.15 -54.38 -33.87
CA THR A 584 -21.34 -55.25 -32.67
C THR A 584 -20.34 -54.85 -31.49
N PRO A 585 -19.68 -55.69 -30.63
CA PRO A 585 -19.64 -55.41 -29.17
C PRO A 585 -18.24 -55.49 -28.48
N ALA A 586 -18.21 -55.68 -27.15
CA ALA A 586 -17.01 -55.88 -26.33
C ALA A 586 -16.60 -57.35 -26.15
N VAL A 587 -15.34 -57.60 -25.71
CA VAL A 587 -14.77 -58.90 -25.27
C VAL A 587 -13.80 -58.67 -24.10
N GLU A 588 -13.61 -59.68 -23.23
CA GLU A 588 -12.79 -59.67 -22.01
C GLU A 588 -11.58 -60.64 -22.07
N GLU A 589 -10.62 -60.46 -21.14
CA GLU A 589 -9.70 -61.46 -20.54
C GLU A 589 -8.59 -62.20 -21.36
N ALA A 590 -7.74 -62.95 -20.62
CA ALA A 590 -6.51 -63.70 -20.97
C ALA A 590 -5.29 -62.82 -21.36
N SER A 591 -4.15 -62.82 -20.64
CA SER A 591 -3.10 -63.88 -20.43
C SER A 591 -2.29 -64.18 -21.71
N GLU A 592 -0.98 -64.47 -21.68
CA GLU A 592 -0.12 -65.03 -20.62
C GLU A 592 1.37 -64.60 -20.78
N GLU A 593 2.26 -65.30 -20.08
CA GLU A 593 3.76 -65.32 -19.99
C GLU A 593 4.55 -65.25 -21.34
N GLU A 594 5.90 -65.08 -21.43
CA GLU A 594 7.02 -65.16 -20.46
C GLU A 594 8.33 -64.44 -20.95
N GLU A 595 9.43 -64.64 -20.21
CA GLU A 595 10.87 -64.47 -20.50
C GLU A 595 11.51 -63.07 -20.59
N ALA A 596 12.82 -63.04 -20.33
CA ALA A 596 13.65 -61.86 -20.09
C ALA A 596 15.02 -61.97 -20.77
N THR A 597 15.67 -60.83 -21.01
CA THR A 597 17.12 -60.75 -21.27
C THR A 597 17.72 -59.55 -20.54
N GLU A 598 18.90 -59.76 -19.95
CA GLU A 598 19.67 -58.72 -19.27
C GLU A 598 20.38 -57.83 -20.29
N THR A 599 20.55 -56.54 -19.98
CA THR A 599 21.72 -55.77 -20.43
C THR A 599 22.00 -54.66 -19.42
N GLU A 600 23.21 -54.63 -18.86
CA GLU A 600 23.68 -53.57 -17.98
C GLU A 600 24.12 -52.35 -18.82
N GLU A 601 23.81 -51.12 -18.39
CA GLU A 601 24.49 -49.91 -18.88
C GLU A 601 24.33 -48.73 -17.87
N GLU A 602 25.31 -48.60 -16.97
CA GLU A 602 25.71 -47.32 -16.35
C GLU A 602 27.03 -46.88 -17.02
N PRO A 603 27.26 -45.57 -17.24
CA PRO A 603 27.98 -44.76 -16.24
C PRO A 603 27.37 -43.35 -16.04
N LEU A 604 27.37 -42.74 -14.86
CA LEU A 604 28.49 -42.46 -13.93
C LEU A 604 29.57 -41.48 -14.46
N GLU A 605 29.37 -40.78 -15.59
CA GLU A 605 30.36 -39.79 -16.10
C GLU A 605 29.86 -38.37 -16.46
N GLU A 606 28.56 -38.07 -16.57
CA GLU A 606 28.08 -36.68 -16.78
C GLU A 606 27.71 -35.91 -15.50
N GLU A 607 27.35 -36.58 -14.39
CA GLU A 607 27.07 -35.93 -13.09
C GLU A 607 28.30 -35.17 -12.54
N LEU A 608 29.50 -35.67 -12.86
CA LEU A 608 30.81 -35.05 -12.62
C LEU A 608 30.99 -33.66 -13.27
N TRP A 609 30.09 -33.22 -14.16
CA TRP A 609 30.08 -31.86 -14.72
C TRP A 609 29.07 -30.92 -14.06
N GLU A 610 28.13 -31.44 -13.26
CA GLU A 610 27.29 -30.61 -12.39
C GLU A 610 28.00 -30.35 -11.05
N GLU A 611 28.73 -31.32 -10.49
CA GLU A 611 29.57 -31.12 -9.29
C GLU A 611 30.58 -29.96 -9.47
N VAL A 612 31.22 -29.86 -10.64
CA VAL A 612 32.20 -28.79 -10.96
C VAL A 612 31.56 -27.40 -11.07
N LEU A 613 30.24 -27.30 -11.30
CA LEU A 613 29.51 -26.03 -11.25
C LEU A 613 29.15 -25.62 -9.82
N GLU A 614 28.92 -26.59 -8.91
CA GLU A 614 28.78 -26.30 -7.48
C GLU A 614 30.13 -25.87 -6.86
N GLU A 615 31.26 -26.43 -7.32
CA GLU A 615 32.61 -25.97 -6.92
C GLU A 615 32.88 -24.51 -7.33
N GLU A 616 32.47 -24.05 -8.52
CA GLU A 616 32.60 -22.64 -8.93
C GLU A 616 31.73 -21.70 -8.07
N GLU A 617 30.49 -22.09 -7.71
CA GLU A 617 29.66 -21.28 -6.81
C GLU A 617 30.24 -21.23 -5.37
N GLU A 618 30.78 -22.33 -4.85
CA GLU A 618 31.43 -22.36 -3.53
C GLU A 618 32.72 -21.51 -3.46
N GLU A 619 33.50 -21.40 -4.54
CA GLU A 619 34.65 -20.49 -4.58
C GLU A 619 34.24 -19.01 -4.71
N GLU A 620 33.19 -18.67 -5.46
CA GLU A 620 32.65 -17.30 -5.49
C GLU A 620 32.11 -16.85 -4.10
N GLU A 621 31.42 -17.73 -3.35
CA GLU A 621 30.99 -17.40 -1.98
C GLU A 621 32.18 -17.15 -1.04
N LYS A 622 33.24 -17.98 -1.11
CA LYS A 622 34.48 -17.77 -0.33
C LYS A 622 35.17 -16.45 -0.69
N ILE A 623 35.19 -16.07 -1.96
CA ILE A 623 35.73 -14.77 -2.41
C ILE A 623 34.88 -13.61 -1.88
N VAL A 624 33.55 -13.74 -1.90
CA VAL A 624 32.62 -12.73 -1.34
C VAL A 624 32.80 -12.57 0.18
N GLU A 625 32.97 -13.66 0.94
CA GLU A 625 33.19 -13.57 2.39
C GLU A 625 34.54 -12.90 2.73
N VAL A 626 35.60 -13.21 1.97
CA VAL A 626 36.92 -12.54 2.09
C VAL A 626 36.82 -11.04 1.76
N LEU A 627 36.05 -10.66 0.74
CA LEU A 627 35.85 -9.25 0.35
C LEU A 627 35.03 -8.45 1.38
N GLN A 628 34.13 -9.09 2.14
CA GLN A 628 33.41 -8.44 3.24
C GLN A 628 34.36 -8.04 4.39
N GLN A 629 35.53 -8.66 4.53
CA GLN A 629 36.48 -8.40 5.62
C GLN A 629 37.45 -7.20 5.42
N LYS A 630 36.99 -6.01 4.96
CA LYS A 630 37.69 -4.72 5.22
C LYS A 630 36.89 -3.43 4.90
N LYS A 631 36.07 -2.97 5.86
CA LYS A 631 36.06 -1.54 6.28
C LYS A 631 35.36 -1.36 7.64
N LYS A 632 36.07 -0.74 8.60
CA LYS A 632 35.62 -0.63 10.01
C LYS A 632 34.59 0.49 10.17
N ARG A 633 33.37 0.14 10.61
CA ARG A 633 32.44 1.08 11.28
C ARG A 633 32.77 1.17 12.79
N PRO A 634 32.46 2.29 13.47
CA PRO A 634 32.86 2.51 14.87
C PRO A 634 32.13 1.58 15.86
N LYS A 635 32.82 1.15 16.91
CA LYS A 635 32.24 0.31 17.97
C LYS A 635 31.28 1.12 18.84
N ARG A 636 30.03 0.67 18.97
CA ARG A 636 29.11 1.15 20.02
C ARG A 636 29.73 0.89 21.42
N PRO A 637 29.56 1.80 22.39
CA PRO A 637 30.07 1.59 23.75
C PRO A 637 29.32 0.42 24.42
N LYS A 638 30.04 -0.48 25.09
CA LYS A 638 29.42 -1.50 25.94
C LYS A 638 28.75 -0.81 27.12
N ARG A 639 27.43 -0.96 27.24
CA ARG A 639 26.70 -0.78 28.50
C ARG A 639 26.88 -2.06 29.34
N GLN A 640 27.09 -1.90 30.64
CA GLN A 640 27.03 -3.01 31.59
C GLN A 640 25.74 -2.85 32.40
N LEU A 641 24.96 -3.92 32.47
CA LEU A 641 23.77 -3.99 33.32
C LEU A 641 24.23 -4.30 34.75
N VAL A 642 23.78 -3.49 35.70
CA VAL A 642 24.01 -3.64 37.14
C VAL A 642 22.65 -3.54 37.82
N TYR A 643 22.37 -4.45 38.76
CA TYR A 643 21.16 -4.34 39.60
C TYR A 643 21.42 -3.31 40.70
N ASP A 644 20.53 -2.35 40.83
CA ASP A 644 20.59 -1.29 41.83
C ASP A 644 19.70 -1.68 43.03
N GLU A 645 20.30 -1.81 44.21
CA GLU A 645 19.59 -2.27 45.42
C GLU A 645 18.78 -1.17 46.10
N GLU A 646 19.06 0.12 45.82
CA GLU A 646 18.26 1.24 46.35
C GLU A 646 17.06 1.56 45.44
N LEU A 647 17.22 1.39 44.11
CA LEU A 647 16.17 1.62 43.12
C LEU A 647 15.40 0.35 42.69
N GLY A 648 15.80 -0.83 43.15
CA GLY A 648 15.11 -2.11 42.93
C GLY A 648 15.03 -2.56 41.45
N ARG A 649 15.90 -2.03 40.58
CA ARG A 649 15.85 -2.27 39.12
C ARG A 649 17.24 -2.35 38.49
N VAL A 650 17.30 -2.92 37.28
CA VAL A 650 18.55 -3.08 36.53
C VAL A 650 18.84 -1.82 35.70
N VAL A 651 19.99 -1.19 35.94
CA VAL A 651 20.42 0.07 35.31
C VAL A 651 21.66 -0.17 34.40
N ALA A 652 21.79 0.61 33.32
CA ALA A 652 22.69 0.31 32.20
C ALA A 652 23.85 1.31 32.03
N ILE A 653 24.88 1.19 32.87
CA ILE A 653 26.00 2.14 32.98
C ILE A 653 26.96 2.06 31.78
N ARG A 654 27.43 3.22 31.28
CA ARG A 654 28.52 3.34 30.28
C ARG A 654 29.87 3.55 30.96
N ARG A 655 30.93 2.91 30.45
CA ARG A 655 32.30 3.05 30.96
C ARG A 655 33.15 3.95 30.05
N HIS A 656 33.64 5.07 30.57
CA HIS A 656 34.53 5.97 29.81
C HIS A 656 35.96 5.43 29.68
N ARG A 657 36.74 5.97 28.74
CA ARG A 657 38.15 5.57 28.52
C ARG A 657 39.09 6.56 29.25
N ARG A 658 40.01 5.98 30.02
CA ARG A 658 40.95 6.62 30.96
C ARG A 658 41.68 7.86 30.40
N GLY A 659 41.58 8.99 31.10
CA GLY A 659 42.35 10.22 30.89
C GLY A 659 42.16 11.17 32.07
N GLU A 660 43.21 11.32 32.89
CA GLU A 660 43.36 12.22 34.07
C GLU A 660 42.31 12.12 35.21
N PRO A 661 42.58 12.67 36.42
CA PRO A 661 41.82 12.36 37.62
C PRO A 661 41.15 13.57 38.30
N GLY A 662 39.82 13.62 38.25
CA GLY A 662 38.99 14.45 39.15
C GLY A 662 38.06 15.43 38.43
N GLU A 663 36.80 15.03 38.26
CA GLU A 663 35.62 15.90 38.21
C GLU A 663 34.38 15.01 38.47
N ASP A 664 33.30 15.62 38.99
CA ASP A 664 32.22 14.91 39.67
C ASP A 664 31.11 14.35 38.75
N TRP A 665 30.29 13.47 39.33
CA TRP A 665 29.17 12.83 38.64
C TRP A 665 27.95 13.75 38.59
N LEU A 666 27.52 14.13 37.39
CA LEU A 666 26.19 14.66 37.14
C LEU A 666 25.34 13.61 36.40
N LEU A 667 24.09 13.50 36.80
CA LEU A 667 23.07 12.65 36.18
C LEU A 667 22.22 13.52 35.26
N ASP A 668 22.28 13.26 33.95
CA ASP A 668 21.28 13.78 33.02
C ASP A 668 19.99 12.96 33.20
N GLU A 669 19.01 13.53 33.88
CA GLU A 669 17.60 13.12 33.78
C GLU A 669 17.03 13.59 32.42
N ASP A 670 15.78 13.22 32.11
CA ASP A 670 15.06 13.43 30.83
C ASP A 670 15.41 12.49 29.66
N TRP A 671 14.68 11.36 29.57
CA TRP A 671 14.21 10.77 28.30
C TRP A 671 12.88 10.05 28.54
N GLU A 672 11.81 10.53 27.91
CA GLU A 672 10.43 10.04 28.09
C GLU A 672 10.16 8.65 27.47
N GLU A 673 9.04 8.07 27.88
CA GLU A 673 8.65 6.69 27.56
C GLU A 673 7.95 6.57 26.19
N LEU A 674 8.17 5.43 25.52
CA LEU A 674 7.27 4.88 24.50
C LEU A 674 7.08 3.39 24.77
N ALA A 675 5.82 2.98 24.89
CA ALA A 675 5.36 1.60 25.09
C ALA A 675 4.66 1.06 23.85
#